data_AF-A0A3B8YNV5-F1
#
_entry.id   AF-A0A3B8YNV5-F1
#
_cell.length_a   1.000
_cell.length_b   1.000
_cell.length_c   1.000
_cell.angle_alpha   90.00
_cell.angle_beta   90.00
_cell.angle_gamma   90.00
#
_symmetry.space_group_name_H-M   'P 1'
#
loop_
_entity.id
_entity.type
_entity.pdbx_description
1 polymer ?
#
loop_
_entity_poly.entity_id
_entity_poly.type
_entity_poly.pdbx_seq_one_letter_code
_entity_poly.pdbx_strand_id
1 'polypeptide(L)'
;EPRHTEAKKPILVKVVDENGNLETGKEPEKYGDLWIADWHADGLVDAVIGYRDLDGDGDLDVMEWFTYGKKGWRVPFDGLRALVSTDDGDDNLLDYDMDYVYYQIPCQNHSHFGGNESFVVYYLNPEQDKWIPHFENPFLFYDFDNDGISEEVIRVEGKEELVKSLRWSFNVNPIAGKQRDFDVSVSACAKGWTQDKDRESDFTMYLPEEQTEHFMIRGIPTGPVLKRSTARNYLQTVTWERVLMTWNENNLNIAFNDPKDTIERWEGVINAASTDSGYVMPRIGAPDCGPFNKRYELVLKPAGPNEFYFNPADHRAHIKNSDRSWIKVDYDFDIKTDMTYLWVDTDKDGIVDRVDIDTDGDGITDDSYPIDVSDVKPVGWTFKELNGTLAPIFKTEPENKYNLVMALTTALRSTKEGMEEDAVWDMLANRMQDKNIPDDIARRLTNSDQSILYYLTLVQDRQIDRLKKSGYKNRSFWKKFNVARSKGDTQAMVKTVAKHFKTGRPEEDYHAWTARLRREEDRPRVAWNNQWLPPNWGWESEKAAFRFYLGHFDLFGKRQWIDTLIMPKIAEGKSYHIDQNGWGMDILHVGKTAGCGGVILYVNGVPYPVRNETGKGNPTFTGRVVEQTNNQLTLEFVAEGVGPENTPCTVRLRPSIGAGDLYSSVEATVDGGAPGDKIELGIGLVRLPDETFFSDRDAGIIGSWGFQDPEIGWIGMGIMFPPDRFLRFDDQPEEHRVVLECKKGVPVTYQIRGDWLRGHQFPCCPSAQDWFDILKNNSDQKK
;
A
#
# COMPACT_ATOMS: atom_id res chain seq x y z
N GLU A 1 20.28 7.23 12.64
CA GLU A 1 19.12 6.34 12.60
C GLU A 1 17.87 7.10 12.21
N PRO A 2 17.11 6.65 11.19
CA PRO A 2 15.89 7.32 10.73
C PRO A 2 14.75 7.30 11.76
N ARG A 3 14.84 6.49 12.82
CA ARG A 3 13.84 6.40 13.90
C ARG A 3 14.02 7.41 15.03
N HIS A 4 15.11 8.18 15.05
CA HIS A 4 15.38 9.12 16.14
C HIS A 4 15.68 10.54 15.65
N THR A 5 14.87 11.50 16.06
CA THR A 5 15.04 12.90 15.65
C THR A 5 16.20 13.57 16.39
N GLU A 6 16.97 14.40 15.69
CA GLU A 6 18.08 15.15 16.31
C GLU A 6 17.63 16.01 17.48
N ALA A 7 16.38 16.50 17.44
CA ALA A 7 15.82 17.32 18.49
C ALA A 7 15.59 16.56 19.80
N LYS A 8 15.60 15.23 19.82
CA LYS A 8 15.42 14.40 21.03
C LYS A 8 16.73 13.80 21.54
N LYS A 9 17.82 13.95 20.79
CA LYS A 9 19.11 13.32 21.12
C LYS A 9 19.88 14.09 22.22
N PRO A 10 20.75 13.38 22.97
CA PRO A 10 20.85 11.91 23.01
C PRO A 10 19.58 11.29 23.63
N ILE A 11 19.19 10.10 23.18
CA ILE A 11 18.09 9.34 23.79
C ILE A 11 18.73 8.21 24.58
N LEU A 12 18.50 8.15 25.89
CA LEU A 12 18.85 7.00 26.70
C LEU A 12 17.68 6.02 26.71
N VAL A 13 17.98 4.78 26.40
CA VAL A 13 16.98 3.72 26.27
C VAL A 13 17.29 2.66 27.31
N LYS A 14 16.28 2.31 28.09
CA LYS A 14 16.31 1.17 28.99
C LYS A 14 15.27 0.17 28.53
N VAL A 15 15.69 -1.08 28.37
CA VAL A 15 14.78 -2.18 28.08
C VAL A 15 14.57 -3.01 29.34
N VAL A 16 13.34 -3.44 29.56
CA VAL A 16 12.95 -4.45 30.55
C VAL A 16 12.56 -5.68 29.77
N ASP A 17 13.37 -6.72 29.94
CA ASP A 17 13.11 -8.07 29.43
C ASP A 17 11.98 -8.71 30.23
N GLU A 18 10.77 -8.73 29.67
CA GLU A 18 9.58 -9.22 30.37
C GLU A 18 9.37 -10.74 30.21
N ASN A 19 9.91 -11.34 29.14
CA ASN A 19 9.79 -12.78 28.87
C ASN A 19 11.03 -13.59 29.29
N GLY A 20 12.13 -12.93 29.65
CA GLY A 20 13.35 -13.52 30.19
C GLY A 20 14.29 -14.10 29.13
N ASN A 21 14.19 -13.65 27.87
CA ASN A 21 14.96 -14.19 26.76
C ASN A 21 16.16 -13.31 26.33
N LEU A 22 16.33 -12.12 26.91
CA LEU A 22 17.39 -11.19 26.52
C LEU A 22 18.76 -11.66 27.03
N GLU A 23 19.64 -12.00 26.09
CA GLU A 23 21.01 -12.41 26.39
C GLU A 23 22.00 -11.24 26.35
N THR A 24 23.07 -11.33 27.15
CA THR A 24 24.13 -10.30 27.17
C THR A 24 24.80 -10.20 25.79
N GLY A 25 24.75 -9.01 25.20
CA GLY A 25 25.37 -8.72 23.91
C GLY A 25 24.45 -8.95 22.70
N LYS A 26 23.19 -9.34 22.93
CA LYS A 26 22.14 -9.42 21.90
C LYS A 26 21.25 -8.18 21.92
N GLU A 27 20.54 -7.97 20.82
CA GLU A 27 19.55 -6.90 20.73
C GLU A 27 18.24 -7.31 21.41
N PRO A 28 17.60 -6.41 22.17
CA PRO A 28 16.24 -6.59 22.64
C PRO A 28 15.25 -6.69 21.49
N GLU A 29 14.19 -7.45 21.71
CA GLU A 29 13.19 -7.76 20.69
C GLU A 29 12.00 -6.79 20.72
N LYS A 30 11.16 -6.90 19.70
CA LYS A 30 9.96 -6.05 19.55
C LYS A 30 8.67 -6.87 19.55
N TYR A 31 8.66 -7.95 20.33
CA TYR A 31 7.48 -8.76 20.63
C TYR A 31 7.42 -9.26 22.09
N GLY A 32 8.40 -8.94 22.96
CA GLY A 32 8.37 -9.40 24.36
C GLY A 32 8.92 -8.41 25.39
N ASP A 33 9.35 -7.23 24.93
CA ASP A 33 10.13 -6.29 25.73
C ASP A 33 9.42 -4.95 25.93
N LEU A 34 9.71 -4.33 27.08
CA LEU A 34 9.26 -2.97 27.41
C LEU A 34 10.42 -1.98 27.27
N TRP A 35 10.25 -1.01 26.40
CA TRP A 35 11.26 0.00 26.06
C TRP A 35 10.92 1.34 26.69
N ILE A 36 11.87 1.91 27.44
CA ILE A 36 11.72 3.14 28.20
C ILE A 36 12.72 4.18 27.67
N ALA A 37 12.21 5.31 27.19
CA ALA A 37 13.00 6.37 26.58
C ALA A 37 13.06 7.62 27.47
N ASP A 38 14.29 8.07 27.72
CA ASP A 38 14.67 9.35 28.30
C ASP A 38 15.27 10.21 27.19
N TRP A 39 14.51 11.21 26.74
CA TRP A 39 14.96 12.14 25.74
C TRP A 39 15.89 13.17 26.38
N HIS A 40 16.93 13.55 25.65
CA HIS A 40 17.97 14.47 26.13
C HIS A 40 18.85 13.92 27.27
N ALA A 41 18.63 12.68 27.73
CA ALA A 41 19.38 12.06 28.82
C ALA A 41 19.32 12.88 30.12
N ASP A 42 18.16 13.45 30.44
CA ASP A 42 17.98 14.36 31.57
C ASP A 42 17.48 13.67 32.86
N GLY A 43 17.21 12.36 32.78
CA GLY A 43 16.74 11.52 33.87
C GLY A 43 15.22 11.42 33.98
N LEU A 44 14.46 12.01 33.05
CA LEU A 44 13.01 11.89 32.97
C LEU A 44 12.60 10.82 31.95
N VAL A 45 11.50 10.11 32.23
CA VAL A 45 10.91 9.18 31.26
C VAL A 45 9.91 9.97 30.41
N ASP A 46 10.19 10.11 29.13
CA ASP A 46 9.35 10.84 28.18
C ASP A 46 8.34 9.93 27.48
N ALA A 47 8.78 8.71 27.16
CA ALA A 47 7.99 7.73 26.44
C ALA A 47 8.30 6.31 26.92
N VAL A 48 7.28 5.45 26.90
CA VAL A 48 7.44 4.02 27.08
C VAL A 48 6.66 3.34 25.96
N ILE A 49 7.28 2.35 25.32
CA ILE A 49 6.60 1.51 24.34
C ILE A 49 6.73 0.04 24.75
N GLY A 50 5.59 -0.64 24.80
CA GLY A 50 5.51 -2.05 25.11
C GLY A 50 5.20 -2.84 23.85
N TYR A 51 5.94 -3.93 23.65
CA TYR A 51 5.70 -4.92 22.63
C TYR A 51 5.33 -6.24 23.31
N ARG A 52 4.16 -6.79 23.03
CA ARG A 52 3.67 -7.99 23.71
C ARG A 52 3.20 -9.02 22.69
N ASP A 53 3.76 -10.21 22.83
CA ASP A 53 3.31 -11.50 22.34
C ASP A 53 2.38 -12.11 23.43
N LEU A 54 1.11 -12.24 23.11
CA LEU A 54 0.06 -12.77 23.97
C LEU A 54 -0.13 -14.27 23.81
N ASP A 55 0.19 -14.83 22.65
CA ASP A 55 -0.10 -16.22 22.31
C ASP A 55 1.14 -17.16 22.31
N GLY A 56 2.33 -16.57 22.32
CA GLY A 56 3.63 -17.19 22.48
C GLY A 56 4.25 -17.71 21.19
N ASP A 57 3.82 -17.22 20.03
CA ASP A 57 4.32 -17.66 18.73
C ASP A 57 5.62 -16.96 18.26
N GLY A 58 6.03 -15.91 18.97
CA GLY A 58 7.24 -15.15 18.71
C GLY A 58 7.04 -13.93 17.81
N ASP A 59 5.83 -13.37 17.75
CA ASP A 59 5.52 -12.14 17.02
C ASP A 59 4.69 -11.11 17.83
N LEU A 60 4.39 -9.95 17.23
CA LEU A 60 3.80 -8.82 17.94
C LEU A 60 2.26 -8.78 17.86
N ASP A 61 1.60 -9.22 18.93
CA ASP A 61 0.15 -9.08 19.11
C ASP A 61 -0.30 -7.66 19.53
N VAL A 62 0.41 -7.02 20.46
CA VAL A 62 -0.03 -5.74 21.05
C VAL A 62 1.11 -4.75 21.22
N MET A 63 0.88 -3.55 20.70
CA MET A 63 1.77 -2.40 20.81
C MET A 63 1.16 -1.31 21.70
N GLU A 64 1.85 -0.93 22.78
CA GLU A 64 1.32 0.02 23.79
C GLU A 64 2.22 1.23 23.97
N TRP A 65 1.71 2.43 23.67
CA TRP A 65 2.49 3.66 23.60
C TRP A 65 2.10 4.58 24.74
N PHE A 66 2.92 4.65 25.77
CA PHE A 66 2.67 5.46 26.94
C PHE A 66 3.37 6.81 26.84
N THR A 67 2.60 7.90 26.95
CA THR A 67 3.14 9.26 26.94
C THR A 67 2.44 10.14 27.95
N TYR A 68 3.14 11.15 28.47
CA TYR A 68 2.52 12.20 29.27
C TYR A 68 1.81 13.22 28.35
N GLY A 69 0.51 13.40 28.53
CA GLY A 69 -0.29 14.41 27.84
C GLY A 69 -0.51 15.66 28.70
N LYS A 70 -0.37 16.84 28.11
CA LYS A 70 -0.88 18.09 28.68
C LYS A 70 -2.32 18.33 28.23
N LYS A 71 -3.16 18.85 29.13
CA LYS A 71 -4.55 19.19 28.86
C LYS A 71 -4.67 20.09 27.64
N GLY A 72 -5.56 19.72 26.72
CA GLY A 72 -5.84 20.43 25.48
C GLY A 72 -7.10 19.90 24.81
N TRP A 73 -7.28 20.19 23.52
CA TRP A 73 -8.50 19.79 22.82
C TRP A 73 -8.56 18.29 22.49
N ARG A 74 -7.42 17.60 22.34
CA ARG A 74 -7.34 16.13 22.21
C ARG A 74 -7.10 15.41 23.54
N VAL A 75 -6.80 16.16 24.60
CA VAL A 75 -6.32 15.61 25.87
C VAL A 75 -7.15 16.18 27.01
N PRO A 76 -8.06 15.43 27.61
CA PRO A 76 -9.03 15.99 28.54
C PRO A 76 -8.41 16.56 29.83
N PHE A 77 -7.20 16.14 30.21
CA PHE A 77 -6.47 16.60 31.41
C PHE A 77 -4.97 16.32 31.31
N ASP A 78 -4.20 16.81 32.29
CA ASP A 78 -2.77 16.54 32.45
C ASP A 78 -2.55 15.13 33.02
N GLY A 79 -1.94 14.21 32.26
CA GLY A 79 -1.71 12.86 32.77
C GLY A 79 -1.20 11.85 31.75
N LEU A 80 -1.10 10.60 32.20
CA LEU A 80 -0.62 9.48 31.38
C LEU A 80 -1.68 9.06 30.37
N ARG A 81 -1.25 8.85 29.13
CA ARG A 81 -2.04 8.32 28.02
C ARG A 81 -1.43 7.04 27.49
N ALA A 82 -2.27 6.21 26.91
CA ALA A 82 -1.86 5.05 26.13
C ALA A 82 -2.54 5.10 24.76
N LEU A 83 -1.79 4.89 23.69
CA LEU A 83 -2.34 4.41 22.42
C LEU A 83 -2.04 2.92 22.38
N VAL A 84 -3.08 2.10 22.24
CA VAL A 84 -2.94 0.65 22.18
C VAL A 84 -3.41 0.19 20.82
N SER A 85 -2.52 -0.45 20.09
CA SER A 85 -2.79 -1.08 18.80
C SER A 85 -2.68 -2.60 18.97
N THR A 86 -3.62 -3.33 18.40
CA THR A 86 -3.75 -4.78 18.50
C THR A 86 -3.75 -5.36 17.10
N ASP A 87 -2.90 -6.36 16.92
CA ASP A 87 -2.86 -7.23 15.75
C ASP A 87 -3.93 -8.30 15.91
N ASP A 88 -5.12 -8.07 15.35
CA ASP A 88 -6.15 -9.11 15.32
C ASP A 88 -5.97 -10.05 14.11
N GLY A 89 -4.99 -9.78 13.23
CA GLY A 89 -4.71 -10.48 11.98
C GLY A 89 -3.62 -11.53 12.06
N ASP A 90 -2.73 -11.43 13.07
CA ASP A 90 -1.54 -12.26 13.24
C ASP A 90 -0.58 -12.08 12.03
N ASP A 91 -0.41 -10.83 11.60
CA ASP A 91 0.31 -10.47 10.37
C ASP A 91 1.41 -9.41 10.56
N ASN A 92 1.63 -8.99 11.80
CA ASN A 92 2.60 -8.01 12.29
C ASN A 92 2.45 -6.61 11.68
N LEU A 93 1.27 -6.21 11.18
CA LEU A 93 1.08 -4.95 10.45
C LEU A 93 0.84 -3.69 11.32
N LEU A 94 1.28 -3.73 12.59
CA LEU A 94 1.14 -2.65 13.58
C LEU A 94 1.97 -1.39 13.31
N ASP A 95 1.88 -0.43 14.23
CA ASP A 95 2.31 0.94 14.05
C ASP A 95 3.84 1.14 14.01
N TYR A 96 4.30 2.03 13.12
CA TYR A 96 5.68 2.47 13.07
C TYR A 96 6.00 3.53 14.11
N ASP A 97 6.95 3.25 15.02
CA ASP A 97 7.41 4.20 16.03
C ASP A 97 8.58 5.10 15.56
N MET A 98 8.58 6.34 16.05
CA MET A 98 9.72 7.25 15.94
C MET A 98 9.89 7.95 17.28
N ASP A 99 11.12 8.07 17.80
CA ASP A 99 11.39 8.54 19.18
C ASP A 99 10.56 7.80 20.26
N TYR A 100 10.12 6.57 19.99
CA TYR A 100 9.22 5.77 20.84
C TYR A 100 7.80 6.36 21.00
N VAL A 101 7.36 7.25 20.09
CA VAL A 101 6.03 7.90 20.11
C VAL A 101 5.45 8.12 18.72
N TYR A 102 4.16 8.48 18.64
CA TYR A 102 3.41 8.63 17.38
C TYR A 102 3.55 10.02 16.80
N TYR A 103 3.96 10.08 15.53
CA TYR A 103 4.01 11.28 14.73
C TYR A 103 3.17 11.10 13.47
N GLN A 104 2.18 11.98 13.27
CA GLN A 104 1.23 11.86 12.17
C GLN A 104 1.90 11.59 10.80
N ILE A 105 2.85 12.42 10.37
CA ILE A 105 3.41 12.33 9.00
C ILE A 105 4.34 11.11 8.83
N PRO A 106 5.35 10.88 9.70
CA PRO A 106 6.22 9.71 9.58
C PRO A 106 5.47 8.39 9.74
N CYS A 107 4.59 8.26 10.75
CA CYS A 107 3.82 7.04 10.97
C CYS A 107 2.84 6.78 9.80
N GLN A 108 2.19 7.83 9.27
CA GLN A 108 1.39 7.70 8.06
C GLN A 108 2.21 7.17 6.87
N ASN A 109 3.49 7.50 6.72
CA ASN A 109 4.30 6.96 5.62
C ASN A 109 4.85 5.55 5.87
N HIS A 110 4.90 5.10 7.13
CA HIS A 110 5.68 3.94 7.56
C HIS A 110 4.95 2.88 8.40
N SER A 111 3.72 3.10 8.85
CA SER A 111 2.83 2.04 9.34
C SER A 111 2.11 1.40 8.16
N HIS A 112 1.70 0.12 8.19
CA HIS A 112 0.94 -0.44 7.07
C HIS A 112 -0.49 0.14 7.02
N PHE A 113 -1.19 0.10 8.17
CA PHE A 113 -2.62 0.40 8.30
C PHE A 113 -3.50 -0.40 7.32
N GLY A 114 -3.08 -1.63 7.02
CA GLY A 114 -3.87 -2.66 6.36
C GLY A 114 -4.11 -3.81 7.34
N GLY A 115 -4.50 -4.98 6.87
CA GLY A 115 -4.68 -6.15 7.75
C GLY A 115 -5.93 -6.07 8.63
N ASN A 116 -5.94 -6.87 9.68
CA ASN A 116 -7.04 -7.00 10.63
C ASN A 116 -6.69 -6.30 11.95
N GLU A 117 -6.58 -4.98 11.92
CA GLU A 117 -6.04 -4.23 13.07
C GLU A 117 -7.11 -3.52 13.89
N SER A 118 -6.76 -3.21 15.14
CA SER A 118 -7.56 -2.33 16.00
C SER A 118 -6.66 -1.34 16.73
N PHE A 119 -7.13 -0.11 16.96
CA PHE A 119 -6.48 0.78 17.92
C PHE A 119 -7.45 1.62 18.73
N VAL A 120 -7.05 1.91 19.97
CA VAL A 120 -7.84 2.65 20.96
C VAL A 120 -6.94 3.60 21.75
N VAL A 121 -7.45 4.80 22.03
CA VAL A 121 -6.72 5.80 22.81
C VAL A 121 -7.30 5.89 24.23
N TYR A 122 -6.43 5.75 25.22
CA TYR A 122 -6.78 5.79 26.64
C TYR A 122 -6.09 6.92 27.38
N TYR A 123 -6.67 7.30 28.51
CA TYR A 123 -5.97 8.02 29.56
C TYR A 123 -6.12 7.29 30.89
N LEU A 124 -5.12 7.38 31.77
CA LEU A 124 -5.23 6.81 33.10
C LEU A 124 -5.98 7.76 34.03
N ASN A 125 -7.07 7.31 34.62
CA ASN A 125 -7.71 8.00 35.74
C ASN A 125 -7.14 7.45 37.06
N PRO A 126 -6.23 8.17 37.74
CA PRO A 126 -5.58 7.66 38.94
C PRO A 126 -6.51 7.56 40.15
N GLU A 127 -7.63 8.30 40.16
CA GLU A 127 -8.61 8.22 41.26
C GLU A 127 -9.47 6.95 41.18
N GLN A 128 -9.65 6.41 39.96
CA GLN A 128 -10.45 5.22 39.70
C GLN A 128 -9.60 3.96 39.49
N ASP A 129 -8.27 4.12 39.39
CA ASP A 129 -7.34 3.07 38.97
C ASP A 129 -7.83 2.35 37.70
N LYS A 130 -8.16 3.15 36.69
CA LYS A 130 -8.86 2.70 35.47
C LYS A 130 -8.38 3.48 34.24
N TRP A 131 -8.17 2.78 33.13
CA TRP A 131 -7.95 3.38 31.82
C TRP A 131 -9.27 3.78 31.19
N ILE A 132 -9.40 5.03 30.76
CA ILE A 132 -10.63 5.54 30.16
C ILE A 132 -10.43 5.69 28.65
N PRO A 133 -11.13 4.90 27.81
CA PRO A 133 -11.05 5.06 26.37
C PRO A 133 -11.72 6.36 25.96
N HIS A 134 -11.11 7.06 25.01
CA HIS A 134 -11.57 8.35 24.53
C HIS A 134 -11.01 8.68 23.15
N PHE A 135 -11.64 9.66 22.50
CA PHE A 135 -11.28 10.07 21.14
C PHE A 135 -11.43 8.90 20.19
N GLU A 136 -10.40 8.10 19.92
CA GLU A 136 -10.50 6.89 19.10
C GLU A 136 -10.97 5.73 19.98
N ASN A 137 -12.25 5.36 19.86
CA ASN A 137 -12.91 4.40 20.75
C ASN A 137 -14.02 3.60 20.05
N PRO A 138 -13.66 2.60 19.23
CA PRO A 138 -12.33 2.26 18.70
C PRO A 138 -12.15 2.72 17.26
N PHE A 139 -10.97 2.45 16.71
CA PHE A 139 -10.70 2.40 15.29
C PHE A 139 -10.41 0.94 14.88
N LEU A 140 -11.11 0.43 13.87
CA LEU A 140 -11.12 -0.97 13.48
C LEU A 140 -10.88 -1.09 11.97
N PHE A 141 -9.98 -1.99 11.58
CA PHE A 141 -9.63 -2.32 10.21
C PHE A 141 -9.99 -3.77 9.95
N TYR A 142 -10.59 -4.08 8.82
CA TYR A 142 -10.94 -5.45 8.45
C TYR A 142 -10.37 -5.77 7.07
N ASP A 143 -9.56 -6.83 7.03
CA ASP A 143 -9.09 -7.48 5.81
C ASP A 143 -9.94 -8.74 5.61
N PHE A 144 -10.69 -8.78 4.51
CA PHE A 144 -11.68 -9.81 4.26
C PHE A 144 -11.09 -11.04 3.54
N ASP A 145 -10.03 -10.87 2.75
CA ASP A 145 -9.42 -11.94 1.96
C ASP A 145 -8.00 -12.33 2.41
N ASN A 146 -7.53 -11.74 3.50
CA ASN A 146 -6.25 -11.96 4.17
C ASN A 146 -5.08 -11.71 3.23
N ASP A 147 -5.14 -10.63 2.44
CA ASP A 147 -4.06 -10.20 1.54
C ASP A 147 -3.16 -9.12 2.15
N GLY A 148 -3.44 -8.72 3.40
CA GLY A 148 -2.79 -7.67 4.16
C GLY A 148 -3.39 -6.27 3.93
N ILE A 149 -4.39 -6.11 3.06
CA ILE A 149 -5.05 -4.83 2.78
C ILE A 149 -6.40 -4.80 3.51
N SER A 150 -6.74 -3.67 4.13
CA SER A 150 -8.07 -3.54 4.75
C SER A 150 -9.09 -3.04 3.71
N GLU A 151 -10.12 -3.84 3.45
CA GLU A 151 -11.26 -3.44 2.62
C GLU A 151 -12.21 -2.51 3.35
N GLU A 152 -12.23 -2.56 4.68
CA GLU A 152 -13.24 -1.93 5.51
C GLU A 152 -12.61 -1.30 6.75
N VAL A 153 -12.99 -0.06 7.03
CA VAL A 153 -12.49 0.69 8.20
C VAL A 153 -13.64 1.37 8.94
N ILE A 154 -13.66 1.20 10.26
CA ILE A 154 -14.65 1.79 11.17
C ILE A 154 -13.91 2.63 12.21
N ARG A 155 -14.24 3.91 12.28
CA ARG A 155 -13.83 4.80 13.36
C ARG A 155 -15.04 5.25 14.16
N VAL A 156 -15.04 4.97 15.46
CA VAL A 156 -15.98 5.55 16.41
C VAL A 156 -15.25 6.57 17.27
N GLU A 157 -15.75 7.82 17.26
CA GLU A 157 -15.27 8.84 18.19
C GLU A 157 -16.15 8.88 19.43
N GLY A 158 -15.55 8.76 20.62
CA GLY A 158 -16.32 8.65 21.86
C GLY A 158 -15.53 8.87 23.14
N LYS A 159 -16.18 8.60 24.28
CA LYS A 159 -15.56 8.50 25.61
C LYS A 159 -16.32 7.47 26.43
N GLU A 160 -15.63 6.44 26.92
CA GLU A 160 -16.29 5.25 27.50
C GLU A 160 -17.41 4.76 26.56
N GLU A 161 -18.60 4.47 27.04
CA GLU A 161 -19.72 4.03 26.22
C GLU A 161 -20.36 5.17 25.40
N LEU A 162 -20.02 6.44 25.63
CA LEU A 162 -20.63 7.58 24.93
C LEU A 162 -20.08 7.70 23.51
N VAL A 163 -20.97 7.69 22.51
CA VAL A 163 -20.64 7.85 21.09
C VAL A 163 -20.90 9.30 20.66
N LYS A 164 -19.94 9.89 19.94
CA LYS A 164 -20.06 11.22 19.33
C LYS A 164 -20.22 11.17 17.82
N SER A 165 -19.43 10.34 17.14
CA SER A 165 -19.49 10.23 15.68
C SER A 165 -19.00 8.88 15.17
N LEU A 166 -19.37 8.57 13.94
CA LEU A 166 -18.91 7.42 13.17
C LEU A 166 -18.28 7.91 11.87
N ARG A 167 -17.20 7.24 11.45
CA ARG A 167 -16.79 7.17 10.05
C ARG A 167 -16.65 5.69 9.67
N TRP A 168 -17.27 5.27 8.57
CA TRP A 168 -17.24 3.88 8.10
C TRP A 168 -16.95 3.86 6.61
N SER A 169 -15.75 3.42 6.23
CA SER A 169 -15.21 3.48 4.88
C SER A 169 -14.96 2.11 4.26
N PHE A 170 -14.99 2.06 2.92
CA PHE A 170 -14.67 0.88 2.14
C PHE A 170 -13.72 1.17 0.97
N ASN A 171 -12.75 0.29 0.77
CA ASN A 171 -12.01 0.11 -0.47
C ASN A 171 -12.82 -0.89 -1.32
N VAL A 172 -13.61 -0.37 -2.26
CA VAL A 172 -14.61 -1.16 -2.98
C VAL A 172 -13.96 -1.94 -4.13
N ASN A 173 -12.83 -1.46 -4.63
CA ASN A 173 -12.07 -2.11 -5.68
C ASN A 173 -10.58 -2.19 -5.34
N PRO A 174 -10.20 -3.04 -4.35
CA PRO A 174 -8.83 -3.13 -3.87
C PRO A 174 -7.87 -3.52 -5.00
N ILE A 175 -6.67 -2.94 -4.94
CA ILE A 175 -5.58 -3.19 -5.89
C ILE A 175 -4.40 -3.72 -5.09
N ALA A 176 -3.91 -4.90 -5.48
CA ALA A 176 -2.76 -5.52 -4.84
C ALA A 176 -1.58 -4.54 -4.70
N GLY A 177 -1.01 -4.46 -3.50
CA GLY A 177 0.10 -3.56 -3.17
C GLY A 177 -0.28 -2.09 -2.93
N LYS A 178 -1.58 -1.74 -2.94
CA LYS A 178 -2.08 -0.42 -2.50
C LYS A 178 -2.92 -0.57 -1.23
N GLN A 179 -2.32 -0.23 -0.09
CA GLN A 179 -2.87 -0.54 1.22
C GLN A 179 -4.10 0.30 1.63
N ARG A 180 -4.38 1.45 0.99
CA ARG A 180 -5.22 2.52 1.58
C ARG A 180 -6.14 3.27 0.60
N ASP A 181 -6.48 2.66 -0.53
CA ASP A 181 -7.25 3.27 -1.63
C ASP A 181 -8.77 3.25 -1.34
N PHE A 182 -9.22 3.82 -0.22
CA PHE A 182 -10.63 3.82 0.15
C PHE A 182 -11.49 4.68 -0.80
N ASP A 183 -12.58 4.11 -1.29
CA ASP A 183 -13.46 4.71 -2.30
C ASP A 183 -14.59 5.52 -1.68
N VAL A 184 -15.16 5.03 -0.59
CA VAL A 184 -16.42 5.55 -0.06
C VAL A 184 -16.44 5.53 1.45
N SER A 185 -17.19 6.46 2.04
CA SER A 185 -17.42 6.51 3.48
C SER A 185 -18.82 7.01 3.84
N VAL A 186 -19.31 6.54 4.99
CA VAL A 186 -20.41 7.16 5.74
C VAL A 186 -19.83 7.86 6.96
N SER A 187 -20.04 9.17 7.05
CA SER A 187 -19.75 10.01 8.21
C SER A 187 -21.05 10.36 8.93
N ALA A 188 -21.15 10.11 10.23
CA ALA A 188 -22.38 10.33 10.98
C ALA A 188 -22.18 10.98 12.35
N CYS A 189 -23.11 11.87 12.71
CA CYS A 189 -23.19 12.47 14.05
C CYS A 189 -24.14 11.67 14.93
N ALA A 190 -23.73 11.37 16.15
CA ALA A 190 -24.55 10.63 17.12
C ALA A 190 -25.73 11.46 17.66
N LYS A 191 -26.69 10.76 18.28
CA LYS A 191 -27.86 11.40 18.92
C LYS A 191 -27.43 12.45 19.94
N GLY A 192 -28.16 13.58 19.95
CA GLY A 192 -27.84 14.75 20.77
C GLY A 192 -26.93 15.78 20.09
N TRP A 193 -26.36 15.47 18.92
CA TRP A 193 -25.63 16.46 18.13
C TRP A 193 -26.53 17.62 17.71
N THR A 194 -26.01 18.85 17.79
CA THR A 194 -26.66 20.04 17.27
C THR A 194 -25.68 20.89 16.49
N GLN A 195 -26.17 21.56 15.44
CA GLN A 195 -25.32 22.37 14.57
C GLN A 195 -24.63 23.53 15.31
N ASP A 196 -25.28 24.13 16.30
CA ASP A 196 -24.74 25.28 17.04
C ASP A 196 -23.58 24.90 17.98
N LYS A 197 -23.62 23.70 18.54
CA LYS A 197 -22.60 23.20 19.49
C LYS A 197 -21.55 22.32 18.83
N ASP A 198 -21.87 21.72 17.68
CA ASP A 198 -21.00 20.80 16.93
C ASP A 198 -20.33 19.75 17.84
N ARG A 199 -19.01 19.83 18.04
CA ARG A 199 -18.23 18.87 18.86
C ARG A 199 -18.53 18.94 20.36
N GLU A 200 -19.08 20.06 20.80
CA GLU A 200 -19.48 20.34 22.18
C GLU A 200 -20.98 20.06 22.41
N SER A 201 -21.62 19.31 21.51
CA SER A 201 -23.01 18.92 21.68
C SER A 201 -23.24 18.03 22.91
N ASP A 202 -24.48 18.05 23.41
CA ASP A 202 -24.92 17.19 24.51
C ASP A 202 -25.31 15.82 23.93
N PHE A 203 -24.31 15.00 23.59
CA PHE A 203 -24.53 13.67 23.03
C PHE A 203 -25.28 12.74 24.00
N THR A 204 -26.17 11.92 23.47
CA THR A 204 -27.07 11.05 24.23
C THR A 204 -27.09 9.60 23.74
N MET A 205 -26.16 9.24 22.85
CA MET A 205 -25.99 7.87 22.37
C MET A 205 -24.95 7.13 23.21
N TYR A 206 -25.35 6.00 23.81
CA TYR A 206 -24.51 5.15 24.62
C TYR A 206 -24.47 3.75 24.02
N LEU A 207 -23.29 3.14 23.98
CA LEU A 207 -23.11 1.75 23.56
C LEU A 207 -23.76 0.81 24.59
N PRO A 208 -24.57 -0.17 24.16
CA PRO A 208 -25.09 -1.20 25.05
C PRO A 208 -23.98 -2.11 25.60
N GLU A 209 -24.14 -2.60 26.83
CA GLU A 209 -23.15 -3.45 27.50
C GLU A 209 -22.80 -4.71 26.68
N GLU A 210 -23.79 -5.32 26.02
CA GLU A 210 -23.57 -6.50 25.18
C GLU A 210 -22.70 -6.21 23.96
N GLN A 211 -22.61 -4.95 23.53
CA GLN A 211 -21.79 -4.48 22.41
C GLN A 211 -20.42 -3.97 22.86
N THR A 212 -20.13 -3.94 24.17
CA THR A 212 -18.87 -3.39 24.70
C THR A 212 -18.01 -4.43 25.40
N GLU A 213 -16.69 -4.31 25.26
CA GLU A 213 -15.71 -5.12 25.96
C GLU A 213 -14.74 -4.27 26.78
N HIS A 214 -14.01 -4.96 27.68
CA HIS A 214 -13.03 -4.38 28.58
C HIS A 214 -11.73 -5.16 28.45
N PHE A 215 -10.62 -4.44 28.56
CA PHE A 215 -9.28 -4.98 28.47
C PHE A 215 -8.49 -4.71 29.76
N MET A 216 -7.29 -5.27 29.82
CA MET A 216 -6.31 -4.98 30.86
C MET A 216 -5.07 -4.40 30.21
N ILE A 217 -4.67 -3.20 30.62
CA ILE A 217 -3.43 -2.55 30.18
C ILE A 217 -2.53 -2.46 31.39
N ARG A 218 -1.42 -3.20 31.37
CA ARG A 218 -0.43 -3.25 32.47
C ARG A 218 -1.06 -3.51 33.85
N GLY A 219 -2.01 -4.45 33.90
CA GLY A 219 -2.70 -4.85 35.14
C GLY A 219 -3.81 -3.90 35.61
N ILE A 220 -4.10 -2.84 34.86
CA ILE A 220 -5.16 -1.87 35.16
C ILE A 220 -6.32 -2.07 34.18
N PRO A 221 -7.58 -2.16 34.66
CA PRO A 221 -8.74 -2.38 33.79
C PRO A 221 -9.08 -1.16 32.93
N THR A 222 -9.64 -1.39 31.75
CA THR A 222 -10.17 -0.33 30.89
C THR A 222 -11.66 -0.08 31.10
N GLY A 223 -12.13 1.10 30.66
CA GLY A 223 -13.52 1.36 30.35
C GLY A 223 -14.00 0.60 29.12
N PRO A 224 -15.31 0.68 28.84
CA PRO A 224 -15.93 -0.05 27.74
C PRO A 224 -15.49 0.48 26.38
N VAL A 225 -15.21 -0.43 25.45
CA VAL A 225 -14.87 -0.20 24.04
C VAL A 225 -15.85 -0.99 23.18
N LEU A 226 -16.27 -0.46 22.02
CA LEU A 226 -17.11 -1.21 21.08
C LEU A 226 -16.40 -2.50 20.63
N LYS A 227 -17.09 -3.64 20.73
CA LYS A 227 -16.56 -4.95 20.34
C LYS A 227 -16.32 -5.04 18.84
N ARG A 228 -15.11 -5.41 18.44
CA ARG A 228 -14.75 -5.68 17.04
C ARG A 228 -15.69 -6.70 16.39
N SER A 229 -16.03 -7.77 17.11
CA SER A 229 -16.82 -8.89 16.61
C SER A 229 -18.29 -8.54 16.32
N THR A 230 -18.83 -7.48 16.94
CA THR A 230 -20.24 -7.08 16.76
C THR A 230 -20.41 -5.68 16.14
N ALA A 231 -19.34 -4.88 16.04
CA ALA A 231 -19.35 -3.51 15.55
C ALA A 231 -20.14 -3.35 14.23
N ARG A 232 -19.79 -4.14 13.21
CA ARG A 232 -20.44 -4.11 11.88
C ARG A 232 -21.95 -4.32 11.97
N ASN A 233 -22.38 -5.37 12.67
CA ASN A 233 -23.80 -5.70 12.82
C ASN A 233 -24.55 -4.65 13.65
N TYR A 234 -23.94 -4.17 14.74
CA TYR A 234 -24.57 -3.19 15.62
C TYR A 234 -24.73 -1.83 14.94
N LEU A 235 -23.68 -1.31 14.31
CA LEU A 235 -23.68 0.04 13.71
C LEU A 235 -24.66 0.16 12.54
N GLN A 236 -24.97 -0.93 11.83
CA GLN A 236 -26.02 -0.98 10.81
C GLN A 236 -27.43 -0.78 11.38
N THR A 237 -27.64 -1.03 12.67
CA THR A 237 -28.96 -0.87 13.32
C THR A 237 -29.16 0.51 13.94
N VAL A 238 -28.12 1.36 13.94
CA VAL A 238 -28.15 2.66 14.59
C VAL A 238 -28.85 3.69 13.72
N THR A 239 -29.84 4.37 14.30
CA THR A 239 -30.39 5.61 13.74
C THR A 239 -29.54 6.78 14.21
N TRP A 240 -28.78 7.39 13.31
CA TRP A 240 -27.92 8.54 13.59
C TRP A 240 -28.72 9.86 13.66
N GLU A 241 -28.08 10.93 14.14
CA GLU A 241 -28.70 12.28 14.14
C GLU A 241 -28.58 12.96 12.78
N ARG A 242 -27.45 12.73 12.10
CA ARG A 242 -27.15 13.25 10.76
C ARG A 242 -26.14 12.34 10.08
N VAL A 243 -26.26 12.16 8.77
CA VAL A 243 -25.43 11.22 8.01
C VAL A 243 -25.04 11.83 6.67
N LEU A 244 -23.77 11.67 6.29
CA LEU A 244 -23.25 12.04 4.98
C LEU A 244 -22.52 10.84 4.38
N MET A 245 -22.98 10.39 3.22
CA MET A 245 -22.20 9.48 2.37
C MET A 245 -21.28 10.31 1.48
N THR A 246 -20.01 9.92 1.39
CA THR A 246 -18.98 10.58 0.55
C THR A 246 -18.31 9.53 -0.34
N TRP A 247 -18.32 9.75 -1.65
CA TRP A 247 -17.65 8.90 -2.65
C TRP A 247 -16.50 9.65 -3.33
N ASN A 248 -15.31 9.05 -3.40
CA ASN A 248 -14.16 9.50 -4.17
C ASN A 248 -14.33 9.17 -5.66
N GLU A 249 -15.10 9.98 -6.40
CA GLU A 249 -15.43 9.68 -7.81
C GLU A 249 -14.18 9.64 -8.70
N ASN A 250 -13.17 10.46 -8.39
CA ASN A 250 -11.89 10.45 -9.09
C ASN A 250 -10.87 9.43 -8.59
N ASN A 251 -11.21 8.54 -7.63
CA ASN A 251 -10.31 7.53 -7.05
C ASN A 251 -9.03 8.11 -6.42
N LEU A 252 -9.14 9.29 -5.79
CA LEU A 252 -8.04 9.90 -5.04
C LEU A 252 -8.49 10.17 -3.60
N ASN A 253 -8.08 9.32 -2.67
CA ASN A 253 -8.33 9.45 -1.25
C ASN A 253 -7.19 10.22 -0.57
N ILE A 254 -6.93 11.46 -0.98
CA ILE A 254 -5.79 12.28 -0.51
C ILE A 254 -6.26 13.56 0.21
N ALA A 255 -5.37 14.23 0.92
CA ALA A 255 -5.65 15.52 1.53
C ALA A 255 -5.84 16.62 0.46
N PHE A 256 -6.92 17.40 0.54
CA PHE A 256 -7.30 18.35 -0.52
C PHE A 256 -6.40 19.59 -0.62
N ASN A 257 -5.94 20.14 0.50
CA ASN A 257 -5.27 21.45 0.56
C ASN A 257 -3.79 21.37 0.98
N ASP A 258 -3.14 20.24 0.77
CA ASP A 258 -1.70 20.10 0.98
C ASP A 258 -1.08 19.38 -0.22
N PRO A 259 -0.51 20.11 -1.19
CA PRO A 259 0.09 19.51 -2.39
C PRO A 259 1.34 18.66 -2.09
N LYS A 260 1.83 18.67 -0.84
CA LYS A 260 2.93 17.81 -0.40
C LYS A 260 2.43 16.52 0.27
N ASP A 261 1.16 16.47 0.66
CA ASP A 261 0.52 15.32 1.30
C ASP A 261 -0.32 14.55 0.26
N THR A 262 0.38 13.84 -0.62
CA THR A 262 -0.25 13.06 -1.71
C THR A 262 -0.51 11.61 -1.32
N ILE A 263 -0.22 11.20 -0.08
CA ILE A 263 -0.44 9.83 0.37
C ILE A 263 -1.93 9.55 0.60
N GLU A 264 -2.38 8.34 0.22
CA GLU A 264 -3.75 7.91 0.46
C GLU A 264 -4.03 7.83 1.98
N ARG A 265 -5.21 8.31 2.37
CA ARG A 265 -5.65 8.39 3.77
C ARG A 265 -6.01 7.00 4.27
N TRP A 266 -5.19 6.46 5.18
CA TRP A 266 -5.49 5.19 5.86
C TRP A 266 -6.76 5.27 6.72
N GLU A 267 -7.15 6.49 7.09
CA GLU A 267 -8.28 6.74 7.95
C GLU A 267 -9.65 6.43 7.32
N GLY A 268 -9.68 6.08 6.02
CA GLY A 268 -10.87 6.08 5.19
C GLY A 268 -11.17 7.46 4.57
N VAL A 269 -12.30 7.58 3.89
CA VAL A 269 -12.67 8.82 3.18
C VAL A 269 -13.20 9.85 4.18
N ILE A 270 -12.47 10.95 4.38
CA ILE A 270 -12.85 12.02 5.30
C ILE A 270 -13.58 13.12 4.52
N ASN A 271 -14.85 13.33 4.86
CA ASN A 271 -15.70 14.33 4.21
C ASN A 271 -15.22 15.77 4.46
N ALA A 272 -15.30 16.62 3.45
CA ALA A 272 -15.22 18.06 3.70
C ALA A 272 -16.46 18.53 4.50
N ALA A 273 -16.30 19.61 5.26
CA ALA A 273 -17.45 20.23 5.91
C ALA A 273 -18.36 20.85 4.84
N SER A 274 -19.66 20.55 4.91
CA SER A 274 -20.66 21.28 4.15
C SER A 274 -21.16 22.46 4.99
N THR A 275 -21.00 23.67 4.47
CA THR A 275 -21.47 24.91 5.11
C THR A 275 -22.64 25.56 4.37
N ASP A 276 -23.17 24.87 3.35
CA ASP A 276 -24.27 25.38 2.55
C ASP A 276 -25.51 25.55 3.43
N SER A 277 -26.21 26.68 3.23
CA SER A 277 -27.40 27.03 4.02
C SER A 277 -28.45 25.92 3.95
N GLY A 278 -28.80 25.35 5.11
CA GLY A 278 -29.77 24.26 5.24
C GLY A 278 -29.19 22.86 5.07
N TYR A 279 -27.94 22.72 4.61
CA TYR A 279 -27.29 21.45 4.30
C TYR A 279 -25.96 21.30 5.05
N VAL A 280 -25.93 21.71 6.31
CA VAL A 280 -24.69 21.74 7.09
C VAL A 280 -24.30 20.33 7.52
N MET A 281 -23.03 19.98 7.35
CA MET A 281 -22.44 18.75 7.88
C MET A 281 -21.03 19.06 8.35
N PRO A 282 -20.68 18.78 9.62
CA PRO A 282 -19.31 18.96 10.08
C PRO A 282 -18.36 17.95 9.43
N ARG A 283 -17.08 18.30 9.41
CA ARG A 283 -16.01 17.35 9.09
C ARG A 283 -15.79 16.39 10.26
N ILE A 284 -15.80 15.08 9.99
CA ILE A 284 -15.50 14.03 10.97
C ILE A 284 -14.09 13.45 10.70
N GLY A 285 -13.11 13.93 11.46
CA GLY A 285 -11.68 13.66 11.25
C GLY A 285 -10.92 14.85 10.64
N ALA A 286 -9.66 14.63 10.26
CA ALA A 286 -8.84 15.55 9.48
C ALA A 286 -7.51 14.88 9.07
N PRO A 287 -6.83 15.36 8.00
CA PRO A 287 -7.35 16.24 6.95
C PRO A 287 -8.45 15.58 6.08
N ASP A 288 -9.31 16.40 5.48
CA ASP A 288 -10.38 15.94 4.58
C ASP A 288 -9.95 15.82 3.12
N CYS A 289 -10.74 15.05 2.36
CA CYS A 289 -10.55 14.78 0.93
C CYS A 289 -11.11 15.88 0.01
N GLY A 290 -11.58 16.99 0.58
CA GLY A 290 -11.99 18.19 -0.17
C GLY A 290 -13.40 18.16 -0.74
N PRO A 291 -13.93 19.33 -1.12
CA PRO A 291 -15.30 19.45 -1.62
C PRO A 291 -15.44 19.08 -3.11
N PHE A 292 -14.33 18.89 -3.83
CA PHE A 292 -14.31 18.69 -5.27
C PHE A 292 -14.06 17.25 -5.70
N ASN A 293 -14.67 16.86 -6.82
CA ASN A 293 -14.59 15.53 -7.41
C ASN A 293 -15.05 14.40 -6.47
N LYS A 294 -15.81 14.78 -5.43
CA LYS A 294 -16.44 13.88 -4.48
C LYS A 294 -17.94 13.97 -4.62
N ARG A 295 -18.62 12.84 -4.56
CA ARG A 295 -20.08 12.80 -4.44
C ARG A 295 -20.47 12.79 -2.98
N TYR A 296 -21.34 13.72 -2.63
CA TYR A 296 -21.84 13.92 -1.28
C TYR A 296 -23.34 13.68 -1.25
N GLU A 297 -23.83 12.85 -0.33
CA GLU A 297 -25.25 12.57 -0.14
C GLU A 297 -25.64 12.71 1.33
N LEU A 298 -26.34 13.79 1.65
CA LEU A 298 -26.61 14.23 3.01
C LEU A 298 -28.04 13.89 3.43
N VAL A 299 -28.17 13.13 4.51
CA VAL A 299 -29.42 12.91 5.23
C VAL A 299 -29.39 13.76 6.52
N LEU A 300 -30.19 14.82 6.55
CA LEU A 300 -30.23 15.79 7.65
C LEU A 300 -30.88 15.25 8.91
N LYS A 301 -31.89 14.39 8.74
CA LYS A 301 -32.71 13.80 9.82
C LYS A 301 -33.12 12.37 9.49
N PRO A 302 -32.22 11.38 9.70
CA PRO A 302 -32.56 9.97 9.48
C PRO A 302 -33.78 9.54 10.31
N ALA A 303 -34.77 8.93 9.66
CA ALA A 303 -35.98 8.41 10.33
C ALA A 303 -35.78 7.00 10.91
N GLY A 304 -34.74 6.30 10.46
CA GLY A 304 -34.36 4.95 10.87
C GLY A 304 -32.88 4.69 10.55
N PRO A 305 -32.44 3.43 10.66
CA PRO A 305 -31.09 3.04 10.24
C PRO A 305 -30.83 3.34 8.75
N ASN A 306 -29.56 3.47 8.38
CA ASN A 306 -29.18 3.82 7.00
C ASN A 306 -29.59 2.71 6.02
N GLU A 307 -30.24 3.09 4.92
CA GLU A 307 -30.56 2.20 3.82
C GLU A 307 -29.83 2.67 2.56
N PHE A 308 -29.28 1.73 1.79
CA PHE A 308 -28.56 2.02 0.55
C PHE A 308 -29.15 1.25 -0.62
N TYR A 309 -28.97 1.78 -1.81
CA TYR A 309 -29.40 1.14 -3.04
C TYR A 309 -28.42 1.40 -4.16
N PHE A 310 -28.35 0.46 -5.09
CA PHE A 310 -27.70 0.64 -6.37
C PHE A 310 -28.74 0.96 -7.43
N ASN A 311 -28.49 2.00 -8.21
CA ASN A 311 -29.27 2.32 -9.39
C ASN A 311 -28.51 1.93 -10.66
N PRO A 312 -28.97 0.90 -11.41
CA PRO A 312 -28.35 0.54 -12.68
C PRO A 312 -28.40 1.65 -13.74
N ALA A 313 -29.28 2.64 -13.61
CA ALA A 313 -29.45 3.67 -14.62
C ALA A 313 -28.41 4.80 -14.57
N ASP A 314 -27.72 4.97 -13.44
CA ASP A 314 -26.57 5.88 -13.33
C ASP A 314 -25.29 5.18 -12.81
N HIS A 315 -25.37 3.86 -12.63
CA HIS A 315 -24.32 2.97 -12.19
C HIS A 315 -23.72 3.34 -10.81
N ARG A 316 -24.53 3.90 -9.91
CA ARG A 316 -24.08 4.36 -8.58
C ARG A 316 -24.82 3.70 -7.43
N ALA A 317 -24.09 3.56 -6.32
CA ALA A 317 -24.67 3.29 -5.01
C ALA A 317 -25.01 4.62 -4.31
N HIS A 318 -26.19 4.70 -3.71
CA HIS A 318 -26.77 5.87 -3.07
C HIS A 318 -27.25 5.54 -1.66
N ILE A 319 -27.33 6.57 -0.81
CA ILE A 319 -28.05 6.50 0.46
C ILE A 319 -29.51 6.94 0.25
N LYS A 320 -30.46 6.18 0.79
CA LYS A 320 -31.88 6.54 0.70
C LYS A 320 -32.20 7.78 1.52
N ASN A 321 -33.23 8.50 1.07
CA ASN A 321 -33.76 9.69 1.76
C ASN A 321 -32.72 10.82 1.90
N SER A 322 -31.75 10.89 0.99
CA SER A 322 -30.81 12.01 0.92
C SER A 322 -31.59 13.30 0.67
N ASP A 323 -31.45 14.27 1.58
CA ASP A 323 -32.00 15.62 1.41
C ASP A 323 -31.26 16.40 0.31
N ARG A 324 -30.00 16.03 0.03
CA ARG A 324 -29.21 16.60 -1.05
C ARG A 324 -28.09 15.68 -1.49
N SER A 325 -28.00 15.43 -2.79
CA SER A 325 -26.95 14.63 -3.40
C SER A 325 -26.25 15.42 -4.52
N TRP A 326 -24.93 15.64 -4.42
CA TRP A 326 -24.21 16.53 -5.34
C TRP A 326 -22.75 16.14 -5.59
N ILE A 327 -22.20 16.65 -6.70
CA ILE A 327 -20.75 16.72 -6.97
C ILE A 327 -20.43 18.15 -7.39
N LYS A 328 -19.38 18.74 -6.80
CA LYS A 328 -18.69 19.89 -7.39
C LYS A 328 -17.46 19.35 -8.13
N VAL A 329 -17.31 19.67 -9.40
CA VAL A 329 -16.21 19.18 -10.23
C VAL A 329 -15.14 20.26 -10.33
N ASP A 330 -13.89 19.87 -10.14
CA ASP A 330 -12.68 20.65 -10.39
C ASP A 330 -11.74 19.74 -11.17
N TYR A 331 -11.90 19.69 -12.49
CA TYR A 331 -11.24 18.63 -13.27
C TYR A 331 -9.75 18.92 -13.47
N ASP A 332 -9.33 20.20 -13.39
CA ASP A 332 -7.97 20.70 -13.61
C ASP A 332 -7.22 21.10 -12.32
N PHE A 333 -7.83 20.89 -11.16
CA PHE A 333 -7.26 21.12 -9.84
C PHE A 333 -6.88 22.59 -9.60
N ASP A 334 -7.61 23.54 -10.20
CA ASP A 334 -7.41 24.98 -9.98
C ASP A 334 -8.20 25.56 -8.79
N ILE A 335 -8.94 24.70 -8.07
CA ILE A 335 -9.75 24.99 -6.88
C ILE A 335 -11.04 25.78 -7.23
N LYS A 336 -11.49 25.72 -8.49
CA LYS A 336 -12.78 26.26 -8.91
C LYS A 336 -13.75 25.17 -9.31
N THR A 337 -15.04 25.52 -9.26
CA THR A 337 -16.09 24.62 -9.74
C THR A 337 -16.20 24.80 -11.25
N ASP A 338 -15.90 23.76 -12.01
CA ASP A 338 -16.02 23.72 -13.47
C ASP A 338 -17.35 23.12 -13.94
N MET A 339 -17.93 22.23 -13.14
CA MET A 339 -19.20 21.57 -13.39
C MET A 339 -19.87 21.22 -12.07
N THR A 340 -21.20 21.11 -12.06
CA THR A 340 -21.95 20.62 -10.90
C THR A 340 -22.95 19.56 -11.32
N TYR A 341 -23.04 18.49 -10.52
CA TYR A 341 -24.11 17.51 -10.60
C TYR A 341 -25.02 17.64 -9.38
N LEU A 342 -26.34 17.57 -9.59
CA LEU A 342 -27.35 17.51 -8.54
C LEU A 342 -28.32 16.37 -8.83
N TRP A 343 -28.38 15.37 -7.95
CA TRP A 343 -29.39 14.33 -7.98
C TRP A 343 -30.61 14.76 -7.15
N VAL A 344 -31.78 14.56 -7.71
CA VAL A 344 -33.06 14.99 -7.13
C VAL A 344 -33.99 13.79 -7.06
N ASP A 345 -34.60 13.62 -5.89
CA ASP A 345 -35.75 12.76 -5.65
C ASP A 345 -37.01 13.62 -5.78
N THR A 346 -37.70 13.50 -6.92
CA THR A 346 -38.82 14.40 -7.23
C THR A 346 -40.12 14.04 -6.53
N ASP A 347 -40.34 12.78 -6.18
CA ASP A 347 -41.57 12.29 -5.54
C ASP A 347 -41.41 12.00 -4.03
N LYS A 348 -40.18 12.10 -3.51
CA LYS A 348 -39.81 11.94 -2.11
C LYS A 348 -40.02 10.52 -1.59
N ASP A 349 -39.82 9.51 -2.44
CA ASP A 349 -39.87 8.10 -2.05
C ASP A 349 -38.53 7.59 -1.46
N GLY A 350 -37.51 8.45 -1.44
CA GLY A 350 -36.18 8.18 -0.94
C GLY A 350 -35.20 7.71 -2.02
N ILE A 351 -35.59 7.68 -3.29
CA ILE A 351 -34.78 7.27 -4.43
C ILE A 351 -34.66 8.44 -5.41
N VAL A 352 -33.43 8.77 -5.81
CA VAL A 352 -33.19 9.81 -6.81
C VAL A 352 -33.67 9.37 -8.19
N ASP A 353 -34.46 10.21 -8.85
CA ASP A 353 -35.14 9.91 -10.12
C ASP A 353 -34.83 10.95 -11.21
N ARG A 354 -33.99 11.94 -10.90
CA ARG A 354 -33.52 12.97 -11.84
C ARG A 354 -32.09 13.39 -11.51
N VAL A 355 -31.34 13.74 -12.55
CA VAL A 355 -30.08 14.49 -12.42
C VAL A 355 -30.14 15.79 -13.20
N ASP A 356 -29.67 16.84 -12.56
CA ASP A 356 -29.46 18.17 -13.13
C ASP A 356 -27.95 18.42 -13.21
N ILE A 357 -27.48 18.92 -14.36
CA ILE A 357 -26.08 19.12 -14.67
C ILE A 357 -25.86 20.57 -15.11
N ASP A 358 -24.97 21.26 -14.41
CA ASP A 358 -24.33 22.50 -14.82
C ASP A 358 -22.97 22.11 -15.43
N THR A 359 -22.83 22.31 -16.74
CA THR A 359 -21.67 21.82 -17.50
C THR A 359 -20.56 22.84 -17.66
N ASP A 360 -20.78 24.10 -17.31
CA ASP A 360 -19.79 25.17 -17.40
C ASP A 360 -19.48 25.87 -16.06
N GLY A 361 -20.16 25.46 -14.99
CA GLY A 361 -19.90 25.91 -13.63
C GLY A 361 -20.46 27.30 -13.33
N ASP A 362 -21.35 27.84 -14.17
CA ASP A 362 -21.92 29.18 -14.00
C ASP A 362 -23.04 29.25 -12.93
N GLY A 363 -23.41 28.09 -12.37
CA GLY A 363 -24.47 27.94 -11.37
C GLY A 363 -25.88 27.74 -11.96
N ILE A 364 -26.00 27.60 -13.28
CA ILE A 364 -27.25 27.37 -14.00
C ILE A 364 -27.24 25.95 -14.58
N THR A 365 -28.37 25.25 -14.43
CA THR A 365 -28.53 23.92 -15.03
C THR A 365 -28.59 24.03 -16.56
N ASP A 366 -27.61 23.45 -17.23
CA ASP A 366 -27.53 23.31 -18.69
C ASP A 366 -28.36 22.13 -19.21
N ASP A 367 -28.30 21.01 -18.49
CA ASP A 367 -28.97 19.78 -18.87
C ASP A 367 -29.66 19.11 -17.69
N SER A 368 -30.77 18.42 -17.98
CA SER A 368 -31.53 17.68 -16.98
C SER A 368 -32.20 16.49 -17.64
N TYR A 369 -32.16 15.33 -16.99
CA TYR A 369 -32.83 14.12 -17.47
C TYR A 369 -33.31 13.22 -16.33
N PRO A 370 -34.44 12.50 -16.55
CA PRO A 370 -34.93 11.52 -15.60
C PRO A 370 -34.05 10.27 -15.60
N ILE A 371 -33.90 9.66 -14.43
CA ILE A 371 -33.23 8.38 -14.20
C ILE A 371 -34.31 7.32 -13.98
N ASP A 372 -34.19 6.17 -14.64
CA ASP A 372 -35.09 5.04 -14.47
C ASP A 372 -34.84 4.38 -13.11
N VAL A 373 -35.88 4.29 -12.29
CA VAL A 373 -35.84 3.71 -10.94
C VAL A 373 -36.43 2.30 -10.88
N SER A 374 -36.90 1.75 -12.01
CA SER A 374 -37.63 0.48 -12.02
C SER A 374 -36.79 -0.76 -11.67
N ASP A 375 -35.46 -0.68 -11.88
CA ASP A 375 -34.52 -1.77 -11.63
C ASP A 375 -33.58 -1.49 -10.42
N VAL A 376 -33.93 -0.53 -9.56
CA VAL A 376 -33.18 -0.22 -8.34
C VAL A 376 -33.14 -1.42 -7.40
N LYS A 377 -31.95 -1.68 -6.82
CA LYS A 377 -31.73 -2.82 -5.92
C LYS A 377 -31.20 -2.32 -4.57
N PRO A 378 -31.73 -2.81 -3.43
CA PRO A 378 -31.08 -2.62 -2.14
C PRO A 378 -29.65 -3.18 -2.17
N VAL A 379 -28.73 -2.49 -1.50
CA VAL A 379 -27.35 -2.93 -1.31
C VAL A 379 -26.97 -2.71 0.14
N GLY A 380 -26.42 -3.73 0.78
CA GLY A 380 -25.91 -3.65 2.15
C GLY A 380 -24.63 -2.83 2.23
N TRP A 381 -24.43 -2.15 3.37
CA TRP A 381 -23.20 -1.43 3.66
C TRP A 381 -22.11 -2.40 4.15
N THR A 382 -21.65 -3.24 3.24
CA THR A 382 -20.60 -4.25 3.46
C THR A 382 -19.68 -4.30 2.24
N PHE A 383 -18.41 -4.66 2.44
CA PHE A 383 -17.45 -4.79 1.35
C PHE A 383 -17.97 -5.72 0.25
N LYS A 384 -18.42 -6.93 0.63
CA LYS A 384 -18.90 -7.95 -0.31
C LYS A 384 -20.03 -7.46 -1.23
N GLU A 385 -21.00 -6.73 -0.69
CA GLU A 385 -22.13 -6.25 -1.48
C GLU A 385 -21.75 -5.04 -2.35
N LEU A 386 -20.95 -4.11 -1.82
CA LEU A 386 -20.45 -2.96 -2.59
C LEU A 386 -19.53 -3.40 -3.72
N ASN A 387 -18.51 -4.22 -3.44
CA ASN A 387 -17.57 -4.77 -4.42
C ASN A 387 -18.31 -5.59 -5.47
N GLY A 388 -19.17 -6.54 -5.04
CA GLY A 388 -19.93 -7.39 -5.95
C GLY A 388 -20.86 -6.62 -6.89
N THR A 389 -21.30 -5.43 -6.48
CA THR A 389 -22.15 -4.54 -7.28
C THR A 389 -21.35 -3.64 -8.22
N LEU A 390 -20.26 -3.04 -7.73
CA LEU A 390 -19.58 -1.92 -8.41
C LEU A 390 -18.30 -2.33 -9.14
N ALA A 391 -17.54 -3.32 -8.67
CA ALA A 391 -16.34 -3.78 -9.38
C ALA A 391 -16.63 -4.21 -10.84
N PRO A 392 -17.75 -4.89 -11.17
CA PRO A 392 -18.10 -5.17 -12.56
C PRO A 392 -18.33 -3.90 -13.40
N ILE A 393 -18.84 -2.82 -12.80
CA ILE A 393 -19.05 -1.54 -13.47
C ILE A 393 -17.70 -0.89 -13.79
N PHE A 394 -16.80 -0.82 -12.80
CA PHE A 394 -15.46 -0.24 -12.99
C PHE A 394 -14.66 -0.97 -14.07
N LYS A 395 -14.89 -2.28 -14.23
CA LYS A 395 -14.24 -3.08 -15.27
C LYS A 395 -14.80 -2.86 -16.69
N THR A 396 -16.10 -2.58 -16.82
CA THR A 396 -16.79 -2.68 -18.12
C THR A 396 -17.26 -1.34 -18.67
N GLU A 397 -17.69 -0.43 -17.80
CA GLU A 397 -18.26 0.85 -18.20
C GLU A 397 -17.25 1.86 -18.77
N PRO A 398 -15.96 1.89 -18.38
CA PRO A 398 -14.97 2.75 -19.05
C PRO A 398 -14.94 2.59 -20.58
N GLU A 399 -14.95 1.35 -21.08
CA GLU A 399 -14.96 1.08 -22.52
C GLU A 399 -16.26 1.57 -23.18
N ASN A 400 -17.40 1.33 -22.53
CA ASN A 400 -18.69 1.79 -23.04
C ASN A 400 -18.73 3.33 -23.13
N LYS A 401 -18.25 4.02 -22.09
CA LYS A 401 -18.17 5.49 -22.06
C LYS A 401 -17.22 6.04 -23.10
N TYR A 402 -16.04 5.43 -23.27
CA TYR A 402 -15.10 5.79 -24.32
C TYR A 402 -15.75 5.71 -25.70
N ASN A 403 -16.42 4.59 -26.00
CA ASN A 403 -17.11 4.41 -27.28
C ASN A 403 -18.22 5.45 -27.50
N LEU A 404 -18.93 5.86 -26.44
CA LEU A 404 -19.94 6.91 -26.52
C LEU A 404 -19.33 8.28 -26.76
N VAL A 405 -18.28 8.64 -26.04
CA VAL A 405 -17.52 9.89 -26.24
C VAL A 405 -17.00 9.98 -27.67
N MET A 406 -16.43 8.89 -28.22
CA MET A 406 -15.96 8.88 -29.61
C MET A 406 -17.10 9.06 -30.64
N ALA A 407 -18.25 8.44 -30.39
CA ALA A 407 -19.43 8.60 -31.24
C ALA A 407 -19.99 10.03 -31.17
N LEU A 408 -20.09 10.62 -29.97
CA LEU A 408 -20.56 11.99 -29.75
C LEU A 408 -19.60 13.01 -30.37
N THR A 409 -18.30 12.82 -30.21
CA THR A 409 -17.25 13.64 -30.86
C THR A 409 -17.44 13.67 -32.37
N THR A 410 -17.65 12.50 -32.98
CA THR A 410 -17.90 12.39 -34.44
C THR A 410 -19.21 13.06 -34.84
N ALA A 411 -20.26 12.93 -34.03
CA ALA A 411 -21.55 13.59 -34.27
C ALA A 411 -21.40 15.12 -34.22
N LEU A 412 -20.70 15.67 -33.22
CA LEU A 412 -20.42 17.10 -33.08
C LEU A 412 -19.66 17.67 -34.28
N ARG A 413 -18.63 16.97 -34.77
CA ARG A 413 -17.86 17.34 -35.98
C ARG A 413 -18.73 17.43 -37.24
N SER A 414 -19.87 16.72 -37.27
CA SER A 414 -20.83 16.79 -38.39
C SER A 414 -21.78 17.99 -38.31
N THR A 415 -21.80 18.72 -37.19
CA THR A 415 -22.61 19.94 -36.99
C THR A 415 -21.80 21.20 -37.36
N LYS A 416 -22.48 22.30 -37.69
CA LYS A 416 -21.84 23.53 -38.20
C LYS A 416 -21.09 24.35 -37.14
N GLU A 417 -21.25 24.04 -35.86
CA GLU A 417 -20.75 24.83 -34.72
C GLU A 417 -19.80 24.04 -33.79
N GLY A 418 -19.61 22.73 -33.98
CA GLY A 418 -18.95 21.85 -33.01
C GLY A 418 -17.44 21.65 -33.21
N MET A 419 -16.63 22.71 -33.16
CA MET A 419 -15.16 22.64 -33.34
C MET A 419 -14.33 22.91 -32.08
N GLU A 420 -14.91 23.36 -30.96
CA GLU A 420 -14.12 23.51 -29.74
C GLU A 420 -13.76 22.13 -29.18
N GLU A 421 -12.46 21.91 -28.98
CA GLU A 421 -11.93 20.77 -28.26
C GLU A 421 -12.51 20.76 -26.83
N ASP A 422 -12.67 19.58 -26.25
CA ASP A 422 -13.21 19.46 -24.89
C ASP A 422 -12.05 19.42 -23.92
N ALA A 423 -11.94 20.42 -23.05
CA ALA A 423 -10.80 20.56 -22.13
C ALA A 423 -10.56 19.30 -21.28
N VAL A 424 -11.63 18.62 -20.86
CA VAL A 424 -11.53 17.38 -20.07
C VAL A 424 -10.99 16.23 -20.93
N TRP A 425 -11.40 16.16 -22.21
CA TRP A 425 -10.83 15.22 -23.16
C TRP A 425 -9.36 15.49 -23.46
N ASP A 426 -8.97 16.76 -23.60
CA ASP A 426 -7.58 17.13 -23.88
C ASP A 426 -6.66 16.75 -22.72
N MET A 427 -7.14 16.90 -21.48
CA MET A 427 -6.43 16.39 -20.30
C MET A 427 -6.29 14.87 -20.33
N LEU A 428 -7.37 14.12 -20.60
CA LEU A 428 -7.31 12.66 -20.75
C LEU A 428 -6.30 12.24 -21.83
N ALA A 429 -6.33 12.90 -23.00
CA ALA A 429 -5.44 12.64 -24.11
C ALA A 429 -3.97 12.97 -23.78
N ASN A 430 -3.75 13.95 -22.91
CA ASN A 430 -2.44 14.36 -22.38
C ASN A 430 -2.07 13.65 -21.06
N ARG A 431 -2.63 12.45 -20.80
CA ARG A 431 -2.29 11.63 -19.62
C ARG A 431 -2.48 12.36 -18.28
N MET A 432 -3.51 13.22 -18.21
CA MET A 432 -3.82 14.06 -17.05
C MET A 432 -2.70 15.04 -16.64
N GLN A 433 -1.71 15.27 -17.50
CA GLN A 433 -0.64 16.22 -17.21
C GLN A 433 -1.15 17.64 -17.36
N ASP A 434 -1.07 18.40 -16.26
CA ASP A 434 -1.38 19.82 -16.20
C ASP A 434 -0.44 20.50 -15.19
N LYS A 435 -0.26 21.83 -15.29
CA LYS A 435 0.55 22.62 -14.36
C LYS A 435 0.10 22.50 -12.89
N ASN A 436 -1.18 22.22 -12.64
CA ASN A 436 -1.77 22.12 -11.31
C ASN A 436 -1.76 20.68 -10.77
N ILE A 437 -1.44 19.69 -11.62
CA ILE A 437 -1.51 18.27 -11.27
C ILE A 437 -0.08 17.71 -11.21
N PRO A 438 0.42 17.32 -10.02
CA PRO A 438 1.72 16.67 -9.89
C PRO A 438 1.82 15.39 -10.73
N ASP A 439 3.02 15.06 -11.23
CA ASP A 439 3.24 13.88 -12.09
C ASP A 439 2.75 12.57 -11.46
N ASP A 440 2.90 12.42 -10.13
CA ASP A 440 2.43 11.21 -9.43
C ASP A 440 0.89 11.11 -9.43
N ILE A 441 0.20 12.25 -9.26
CA ILE A 441 -1.27 12.35 -9.29
C ILE A 441 -1.78 12.10 -10.71
N ALA A 442 -1.18 12.73 -11.72
CA ALA A 442 -1.52 12.50 -13.12
C ALA A 442 -1.38 11.02 -13.51
N ARG A 443 -0.30 10.37 -13.05
CA ARG A 443 -0.09 8.93 -13.24
C ARG A 443 -1.16 8.09 -12.53
N ARG A 444 -1.54 8.41 -11.29
CA ARG A 444 -2.59 7.69 -10.54
C ARG A 444 -3.95 7.80 -11.22
N LEU A 445 -4.34 9.00 -11.62
CA LEU A 445 -5.58 9.24 -12.38
C LEU A 445 -5.60 8.48 -13.70
N THR A 446 -4.48 8.45 -14.44
CA THR A 446 -4.39 7.74 -15.73
C THR A 446 -4.46 6.21 -15.57
N ASN A 447 -3.94 5.68 -14.47
CA ASN A 447 -3.87 4.24 -14.22
C ASN A 447 -5.08 3.66 -13.47
N SER A 448 -6.05 4.49 -13.05
CA SER A 448 -7.28 4.02 -12.40
C SER A 448 -8.45 3.94 -13.39
N ASP A 449 -9.09 2.77 -13.48
CA ASP A 449 -10.28 2.59 -14.31
C ASP A 449 -11.47 3.42 -13.77
N GLN A 450 -11.56 3.62 -12.45
CA GLN A 450 -12.57 4.47 -11.82
C GLN A 450 -12.35 5.95 -12.16
N SER A 451 -11.11 6.44 -12.11
CA SER A 451 -10.79 7.80 -12.59
C SER A 451 -11.13 7.95 -14.08
N ILE A 452 -10.75 6.99 -14.93
CA ILE A 452 -11.09 7.03 -16.37
C ILE A 452 -12.60 7.06 -16.59
N LEU A 453 -13.38 6.25 -15.85
CA LEU A 453 -14.85 6.27 -15.89
C LEU A 453 -15.42 7.65 -15.51
N TYR A 454 -14.91 8.25 -14.44
CA TYR A 454 -15.34 9.57 -13.97
C TYR A 454 -15.10 10.65 -15.03
N TYR A 455 -13.87 10.78 -15.53
CA TYR A 455 -13.52 11.81 -16.51
C TYR A 455 -14.22 11.60 -17.86
N LEU A 456 -14.39 10.35 -18.32
CA LEU A 456 -15.17 10.07 -19.53
C LEU A 456 -16.65 10.43 -19.36
N THR A 457 -17.20 10.33 -18.14
CA THR A 457 -18.56 10.77 -17.83
C THR A 457 -18.69 12.30 -17.94
N LEU A 458 -17.70 13.05 -17.43
CA LEU A 458 -17.67 14.51 -17.59
C LEU A 458 -17.65 14.91 -19.08
N VAL A 459 -16.75 14.30 -19.87
CA VAL A 459 -16.66 14.55 -21.33
C VAL A 459 -17.99 14.22 -22.02
N GLN A 460 -18.58 13.07 -21.69
CA GLN A 460 -19.87 12.64 -22.26
C GLN A 460 -20.94 13.72 -22.05
N ASP A 461 -21.12 14.17 -20.81
CA ASP A 461 -22.22 15.08 -20.48
C ASP A 461 -22.02 16.47 -21.11
N ARG A 462 -20.78 16.98 -21.13
CA ARG A 462 -20.40 18.20 -21.86
C ARG A 462 -20.68 18.09 -23.36
N GLN A 463 -20.35 16.95 -23.97
CA GLN A 463 -20.61 16.72 -25.39
C GLN A 463 -22.11 16.59 -25.71
N ILE A 464 -22.90 16.00 -24.81
CA ILE A 464 -24.36 15.92 -24.96
C ILE A 464 -24.96 17.33 -24.92
N ASP A 465 -24.55 18.18 -23.98
CA ASP A 465 -24.99 19.56 -23.89
C ASP A 465 -24.62 20.36 -25.16
N ARG A 466 -23.35 20.31 -25.58
CA ARG A 466 -22.89 20.94 -26.83
C ARG A 466 -23.70 20.47 -28.04
N LEU A 467 -24.03 19.18 -28.12
CA LEU A 467 -24.83 18.64 -29.23
C LEU A 467 -26.27 19.17 -29.20
N LYS A 468 -26.87 19.34 -28.01
CA LYS A 468 -28.19 19.99 -27.85
C LYS A 468 -28.13 21.47 -28.26
N LYS A 469 -27.07 22.19 -27.89
CA LYS A 469 -26.86 23.61 -28.19
C LYS A 469 -26.50 23.90 -29.65
N SER A 470 -25.89 22.95 -30.38
CA SER A 470 -25.51 23.06 -31.82
C SER A 470 -26.63 23.32 -32.84
N GLY A 471 -27.87 23.51 -32.38
CA GLY A 471 -29.05 23.68 -33.22
C GLY A 471 -29.62 22.38 -33.79
N TYR A 472 -29.10 21.21 -33.40
CA TYR A 472 -29.58 19.91 -33.85
C TYR A 472 -30.92 19.51 -33.18
N LYS A 473 -32.04 19.67 -33.91
CA LYS A 473 -33.42 19.55 -33.38
C LYS A 473 -34.18 18.26 -33.73
N ASN A 474 -33.49 17.15 -34.01
CA ASN A 474 -34.19 15.91 -34.38
C ASN A 474 -34.89 15.24 -33.18
N ARG A 475 -36.21 15.45 -33.07
CA ARG A 475 -37.04 14.91 -31.98
C ARG A 475 -37.01 13.38 -31.87
N SER A 476 -36.93 12.65 -32.99
CA SER A 476 -36.95 11.18 -32.97
C SER A 476 -35.65 10.60 -32.42
N PHE A 477 -34.52 11.22 -32.80
CA PHE A 477 -33.21 10.89 -32.24
C PHE A 477 -33.19 11.12 -30.73
N TRP A 478 -33.49 12.35 -30.28
CA TRP A 478 -33.43 12.70 -28.86
C TRP A 478 -34.38 11.87 -28.00
N LYS A 479 -35.58 11.55 -28.52
CA LYS A 479 -36.49 10.63 -27.81
C LYS A 479 -35.85 9.26 -27.57
N LYS A 480 -35.18 8.67 -28.56
CA LYS A 480 -34.53 7.36 -28.42
C LYS A 480 -33.28 7.43 -27.56
N PHE A 481 -32.46 8.45 -27.78
CA PHE A 481 -31.23 8.67 -27.02
C PHE A 481 -31.53 8.89 -25.53
N ASN A 482 -32.49 9.75 -25.20
CA ASN A 482 -32.84 10.03 -23.81
C ASN A 482 -33.50 8.83 -23.12
N VAL A 483 -34.21 7.95 -23.83
CA VAL A 483 -34.72 6.69 -23.26
C VAL A 483 -33.58 5.71 -22.94
N ALA A 484 -32.52 5.68 -23.75
CA ALA A 484 -31.34 4.90 -23.44
C ALA A 484 -30.56 5.51 -22.27
N ARG A 485 -30.36 6.85 -22.30
CA ARG A 485 -29.67 7.59 -21.24
C ARG A 485 -30.37 7.48 -19.89
N SER A 486 -31.71 7.57 -19.86
CA SER A 486 -32.46 7.42 -18.61
C SER A 486 -32.30 6.04 -17.99
N LYS A 487 -31.89 5.03 -18.77
CA LYS A 487 -31.68 3.65 -18.32
C LYS A 487 -30.21 3.31 -18.05
N GLY A 488 -29.29 4.26 -18.20
CA GLY A 488 -27.86 3.98 -18.14
C GLY A 488 -27.34 3.08 -19.26
N ASP A 489 -28.14 2.82 -20.31
CA ASP A 489 -27.75 1.92 -21.40
C ASP A 489 -26.81 2.64 -22.38
N THR A 490 -25.56 2.80 -21.94
CA THR A 490 -24.49 3.47 -22.69
C THR A 490 -24.29 2.82 -24.06
N GLN A 491 -24.41 1.49 -24.17
CA GLN A 491 -24.31 0.79 -25.45
C GLN A 491 -25.45 1.13 -26.42
N ALA A 492 -26.69 1.26 -25.92
CA ALA A 492 -27.82 1.72 -26.74
C ALA A 492 -27.68 3.20 -27.12
N MET A 493 -27.10 4.04 -26.25
CA MET A 493 -26.74 5.41 -26.60
C MET A 493 -25.74 5.43 -27.76
N VAL A 494 -24.64 4.66 -27.69
CA VAL A 494 -23.65 4.50 -28.76
C VAL A 494 -24.33 4.07 -30.07
N LYS A 495 -25.15 3.01 -30.03
CA LYS A 495 -25.88 2.51 -31.21
C LYS A 495 -26.80 3.58 -31.81
N THR A 496 -27.44 4.39 -30.96
CA THR A 496 -28.35 5.45 -31.39
C THR A 496 -27.60 6.58 -32.09
N VAL A 497 -26.47 7.04 -31.53
CA VAL A 497 -25.60 8.05 -32.13
C VAL A 497 -25.00 7.53 -33.43
N ALA A 498 -24.39 6.34 -33.40
CA ALA A 498 -23.73 5.75 -34.56
C ALA A 498 -24.68 5.52 -35.74
N LYS A 499 -25.90 5.04 -35.48
CA LYS A 499 -26.91 4.85 -36.53
C LYS A 499 -27.37 6.18 -37.14
N HIS A 500 -27.52 7.22 -36.31
CA HIS A 500 -28.06 8.48 -36.77
C HIS A 500 -27.01 9.31 -37.54
N PHE A 501 -25.82 9.46 -36.97
CA PHE A 501 -24.75 10.30 -37.50
C PHE A 501 -23.75 9.55 -38.38
N LYS A 502 -23.91 8.22 -38.52
CA LYS A 502 -23.03 7.34 -39.32
C LYS A 502 -21.57 7.42 -38.87
N THR A 503 -21.34 7.44 -37.57
CA THR A 503 -20.01 7.69 -36.97
C THR A 503 -18.99 6.57 -37.22
N GLY A 504 -19.44 5.36 -37.56
CA GLY A 504 -18.55 4.21 -37.70
C GLY A 504 -18.01 3.73 -36.34
N ARG A 505 -16.94 2.92 -36.38
CA ARG A 505 -16.17 2.55 -35.19
C ARG A 505 -15.09 3.61 -34.90
N PRO A 506 -14.67 3.79 -33.64
CA PRO A 506 -13.51 4.61 -33.32
C PRO A 506 -12.26 4.19 -34.13
N GLU A 507 -11.38 5.15 -34.42
CA GLU A 507 -10.12 4.88 -35.13
C GLU A 507 -9.15 4.04 -34.29
N GLU A 508 -9.14 4.27 -32.97
CA GLU A 508 -8.40 3.51 -31.97
C GLU A 508 -9.41 2.86 -31.02
N ASP A 509 -9.26 1.57 -30.72
CA ASP A 509 -10.10 0.93 -29.71
C ASP A 509 -9.65 1.29 -28.28
N TYR A 510 -10.54 1.06 -27.30
CA TYR A 510 -10.31 1.44 -25.91
C TYR A 510 -9.05 0.80 -25.30
N HIS A 511 -8.75 -0.46 -25.62
CA HIS A 511 -7.59 -1.16 -25.07
C HIS A 511 -6.28 -0.62 -25.67
N ALA A 512 -6.26 -0.33 -26.97
CA ALA A 512 -5.12 0.33 -27.60
C ALA A 512 -4.90 1.73 -27.02
N TRP A 513 -5.97 2.51 -26.85
CA TRP A 513 -5.94 3.86 -26.28
C TRP A 513 -5.41 3.86 -24.83
N THR A 514 -5.97 3.03 -23.96
CA THR A 514 -5.52 2.92 -22.57
C THR A 514 -4.10 2.39 -22.46
N ALA A 515 -3.71 1.39 -23.24
CA ALA A 515 -2.33 0.88 -23.26
C ALA A 515 -1.32 1.96 -23.71
N ARG A 516 -1.73 2.86 -24.62
CA ARG A 516 -0.91 4.01 -25.02
C ARG A 516 -0.85 5.08 -23.93
N LEU A 517 -1.95 5.38 -23.24
CA LEU A 517 -1.98 6.33 -22.12
C LEU A 517 -1.13 5.86 -20.94
N ARG A 518 -1.28 4.59 -20.56
CA ARG A 518 -0.62 3.97 -19.40
C ARG A 518 0.81 3.50 -19.68
N ARG A 519 1.30 3.68 -20.90
CA ARG A 519 2.67 3.30 -21.26
C ARG A 519 3.68 4.12 -20.47
N GLU A 520 4.37 3.45 -19.56
CA GLU A 520 5.54 3.99 -18.87
C GLU A 520 6.68 4.27 -19.86
N GLU A 521 7.53 5.24 -19.52
CA GLU A 521 8.72 5.52 -20.32
C GLU A 521 9.69 4.33 -20.27
N ASP A 522 10.25 3.99 -21.43
CA ASP A 522 11.27 2.95 -21.52
C ASP A 522 12.58 3.47 -20.93
N ARG A 523 12.80 3.15 -19.64
CA ARG A 523 13.98 3.56 -18.86
C ARG A 523 14.71 2.33 -18.32
N PRO A 524 16.03 2.40 -18.09
CA PRO A 524 16.75 1.32 -17.42
C PRO A 524 16.15 1.03 -16.04
N ARG A 525 15.89 -0.25 -15.77
CA ARG A 525 15.43 -0.80 -14.49
C ARG A 525 16.39 -1.84 -13.92
N VAL A 526 17.48 -2.12 -14.64
CA VAL A 526 18.61 -2.91 -14.17
C VAL A 526 19.91 -2.18 -14.47
N ALA A 527 20.94 -2.40 -13.66
CA ALA A 527 22.25 -1.81 -13.90
C ALA A 527 23.38 -2.62 -13.26
N TRP A 528 24.61 -2.29 -13.66
CA TRP A 528 25.83 -2.84 -13.09
C TRP A 528 26.93 -1.78 -13.05
N ASN A 529 27.96 -2.04 -12.26
CA ASN A 529 29.19 -1.25 -12.25
C ASN A 529 30.36 -2.15 -11.79
N ASN A 530 31.60 -1.81 -12.17
CA ASN A 530 32.81 -2.43 -11.62
C ASN A 530 33.97 -1.45 -11.40
N GLN A 531 33.71 -0.15 -11.58
CA GLN A 531 34.74 0.89 -11.62
C GLN A 531 34.90 1.63 -10.29
N TRP A 532 33.86 1.61 -9.43
CA TRP A 532 33.88 2.40 -8.18
C TRP A 532 34.92 1.90 -7.17
N LEU A 533 35.12 0.58 -7.10
CA LEU A 533 36.09 -0.06 -6.23
C LEU A 533 36.56 -1.39 -6.83
N PRO A 534 37.40 -1.40 -7.89
CA PRO A 534 37.89 -2.65 -8.47
C PRO A 534 38.62 -3.51 -7.42
N PRO A 535 38.47 -4.86 -7.43
CA PRO A 535 37.85 -5.68 -8.47
C PRO A 535 36.36 -5.98 -8.23
N ASN A 536 35.64 -5.16 -7.46
CA ASN A 536 34.22 -5.38 -7.17
C ASN A 536 33.36 -5.25 -8.44
N TRP A 537 32.37 -6.12 -8.55
CA TRP A 537 31.29 -6.07 -9.55
C TRP A 537 29.96 -5.98 -8.82
N GLY A 538 29.19 -4.94 -9.11
CA GLY A 538 27.85 -4.78 -8.58
C GLY A 538 26.82 -4.95 -9.68
N TRP A 539 25.70 -5.59 -9.36
CA TRP A 539 24.54 -5.70 -10.25
C TRP A 539 23.25 -5.53 -9.46
N GLU A 540 22.22 -5.05 -10.12
CA GLU A 540 20.98 -4.67 -9.45
C GLU A 540 19.77 -4.69 -10.39
N SER A 541 18.60 -4.83 -9.77
CA SER A 541 17.34 -4.25 -10.23
C SER A 541 17.11 -2.93 -9.50
N GLU A 542 16.04 -2.22 -9.84
CA GLU A 542 15.56 -1.08 -9.06
C GLU A 542 15.13 -1.44 -7.63
N LYS A 543 14.97 -2.75 -7.31
CA LYS A 543 14.51 -3.27 -6.01
C LYS A 543 15.61 -3.92 -5.16
N ALA A 544 16.56 -4.63 -5.76
CA ALA A 544 17.62 -5.35 -5.05
C ALA A 544 18.98 -5.16 -5.72
N ALA A 545 20.06 -5.29 -4.93
CA ALA A 545 21.43 -5.10 -5.40
C ALA A 545 22.40 -6.07 -4.72
N PHE A 546 23.36 -6.55 -5.49
CA PHE A 546 24.31 -7.58 -5.11
C PHE A 546 25.73 -7.18 -5.52
N ARG A 547 26.73 -7.79 -4.87
CA ARG A 547 28.15 -7.56 -5.17
C ARG A 547 28.91 -8.86 -5.28
N PHE A 548 29.92 -8.88 -6.16
CA PHE A 548 30.89 -9.95 -6.29
C PHE A 548 32.31 -9.38 -6.23
N TYR A 549 33.16 -9.97 -5.40
CA TYR A 549 34.59 -9.66 -5.38
C TYR A 549 35.40 -10.86 -4.89
N LEU A 550 36.40 -11.27 -5.67
CA LEU A 550 37.34 -12.35 -5.31
C LEU A 550 36.68 -13.66 -4.82
N GLY A 551 35.46 -13.95 -5.30
CA GLY A 551 34.70 -15.15 -4.93
C GLY A 551 33.64 -14.95 -3.85
N HIS A 552 33.58 -13.78 -3.21
CA HIS A 552 32.56 -13.44 -2.22
C HIS A 552 31.29 -12.90 -2.91
N PHE A 553 30.13 -13.28 -2.40
CA PHE A 553 28.83 -12.71 -2.78
C PHE A 553 28.28 -11.86 -1.63
N ASP A 554 27.97 -10.61 -1.92
CA ASP A 554 27.53 -9.61 -0.96
C ASP A 554 26.15 -9.04 -1.31
N LEU A 555 25.54 -8.37 -0.33
CA LEU A 555 24.19 -7.83 -0.42
C LEU A 555 24.16 -6.33 -0.11
N PHE A 556 23.39 -5.58 -0.90
CA PHE A 556 22.98 -4.24 -0.54
C PHE A 556 21.50 -4.25 -0.14
N GLY A 557 21.18 -3.58 0.95
CA GLY A 557 19.81 -3.36 1.37
C GLY A 557 19.29 -2.07 0.79
N LYS A 558 18.22 -2.14 -0.02
CA LYS A 558 17.57 -0.99 -0.65
C LYS A 558 16.25 -0.65 0.04
N ARG A 559 15.83 0.60 -0.09
CA ARG A 559 14.48 1.07 0.26
C ARG A 559 13.47 0.54 -0.76
N GLN A 560 12.71 -0.49 -0.41
CA GLN A 560 11.87 -1.25 -1.34
C GLN A 560 10.73 -0.44 -1.99
N TRP A 561 10.30 0.65 -1.35
CA TRP A 561 9.28 1.57 -1.88
C TRP A 561 9.81 2.62 -2.86
N ILE A 562 11.14 2.66 -3.07
CA ILE A 562 11.78 3.58 -4.00
C ILE A 562 12.41 2.77 -5.13
N ASP A 563 11.83 2.87 -6.33
CA ASP A 563 12.47 2.32 -7.53
C ASP A 563 13.71 3.13 -7.87
N THR A 564 14.89 2.58 -7.59
CA THR A 564 16.16 3.31 -7.80
C THR A 564 17.30 2.40 -8.25
N LEU A 565 18.09 2.87 -9.21
CA LEU A 565 19.33 2.25 -9.65
C LEU A 565 20.52 2.99 -9.03
N ILE A 566 21.31 2.27 -8.21
CA ILE A 566 22.42 2.83 -7.44
C ILE A 566 23.77 2.53 -8.08
N MET A 567 23.92 1.43 -8.83
CA MET A 567 25.20 1.01 -9.41
C MET A 567 25.81 2.06 -10.33
N PRO A 568 25.05 2.75 -11.21
CA PRO A 568 25.61 3.81 -12.04
C PRO A 568 26.14 5.00 -11.25
N LYS A 569 25.62 5.24 -10.03
CA LYS A 569 25.89 6.43 -9.22
C LYS A 569 26.61 6.13 -7.89
N ILE A 570 26.96 4.88 -7.62
CA ILE A 570 27.48 4.44 -6.32
C ILE A 570 28.78 5.17 -5.92
N ALA A 571 29.57 5.63 -6.90
CA ALA A 571 30.79 6.41 -6.68
C ALA A 571 30.54 7.89 -6.34
N GLU A 572 29.34 8.41 -6.58
CA GLU A 572 28.98 9.83 -6.37
C GLU A 572 28.50 10.10 -4.93
N GLY A 573 28.03 9.06 -4.23
CA GLY A 573 27.51 9.16 -2.87
C GLY A 573 28.61 9.36 -1.82
N LYS A 574 28.18 9.54 -0.57
CA LYS A 574 29.09 9.37 0.58
C LYS A 574 29.41 7.88 0.75
N SER A 575 29.93 7.48 1.91
CA SER A 575 30.10 6.06 2.23
C SER A 575 28.82 5.27 1.95
N TYR A 576 28.93 4.20 1.16
CA TYR A 576 27.84 3.24 0.93
C TYR A 576 27.69 2.24 2.08
N HIS A 577 28.56 2.32 3.10
CA HIS A 577 28.44 1.57 4.35
C HIS A 577 27.64 2.32 5.43
N ILE A 578 26.98 3.43 5.08
CA ILE A 578 26.15 4.23 5.99
C ILE A 578 24.87 4.64 5.25
N ASP A 579 23.71 4.42 5.86
CA ASP A 579 22.41 4.81 5.30
C ASP A 579 22.13 6.31 5.45
N GLN A 580 22.84 7.11 4.64
CA GLN A 580 22.67 8.56 4.56
C GLN A 580 22.42 9.06 3.14
N ASN A 581 22.45 8.15 2.16
CA ASN A 581 22.30 8.47 0.74
C ASN A 581 20.84 8.35 0.27
N GLY A 582 19.91 7.94 1.16
CA GLY A 582 18.47 7.87 0.89
C GLY A 582 18.00 6.65 0.09
N TRP A 583 18.91 5.78 -0.36
CA TRP A 583 18.58 4.56 -1.10
C TRP A 583 18.79 3.27 -0.30
N GLY A 584 19.56 3.32 0.80
CA GLY A 584 20.02 2.16 1.55
C GLY A 584 21.55 2.11 1.72
N MET A 585 22.10 0.93 1.95
CA MET A 585 23.54 0.71 2.18
C MET A 585 23.98 -0.74 1.89
N ASP A 586 25.28 -1.01 2.00
CA ASP A 586 25.87 -2.35 2.12
C ASP A 586 25.50 -2.94 3.49
N ILE A 587 24.87 -4.12 3.48
CA ILE A 587 24.22 -4.71 4.66
C ILE A 587 24.82 -6.04 5.11
N LEU A 588 25.97 -6.46 4.59
CA LEU A 588 26.50 -7.78 4.96
C LEU A 588 28.02 -7.77 5.20
N HIS A 589 28.43 -8.35 6.33
CA HIS A 589 29.82 -8.59 6.66
C HIS A 589 30.22 -10.02 6.28
N VAL A 590 30.68 -10.21 5.03
CA VAL A 590 31.01 -11.57 4.54
C VAL A 590 32.24 -12.21 5.21
N GLY A 591 33.15 -11.42 5.79
CA GLY A 591 34.37 -11.93 6.42
C GLY A 591 35.19 -12.85 5.50
N LYS A 592 35.45 -14.08 5.94
CA LYS A 592 36.21 -15.12 5.21
C LYS A 592 35.32 -16.17 4.51
N THR A 593 34.03 -15.88 4.42
CA THR A 593 32.99 -16.84 3.98
C THR A 593 32.63 -16.65 2.52
N ALA A 594 31.71 -17.45 2.00
CA ALA A 594 31.11 -17.28 0.68
C ALA A 594 30.17 -16.06 0.61
N GLY A 595 29.78 -15.49 1.76
CA GLY A 595 28.73 -14.49 1.85
C GLY A 595 27.36 -15.10 1.58
N CYS A 596 26.53 -14.47 0.75
CA CYS A 596 25.21 -14.97 0.37
C CYS A 596 25.24 -15.60 -1.03
N GLY A 597 25.62 -16.88 -1.10
CA GLY A 597 25.59 -17.68 -2.32
C GLY A 597 26.91 -17.83 -3.07
N GLY A 598 28.05 -17.45 -2.49
CA GLY A 598 29.35 -17.86 -3.01
C GLY A 598 29.53 -19.38 -2.97
N VAL A 599 30.43 -19.92 -3.79
CA VAL A 599 30.51 -21.37 -4.01
C VAL A 599 31.79 -22.02 -3.48
N ILE A 600 31.68 -23.31 -3.16
CA ILE A 600 32.75 -24.20 -2.70
C ILE A 600 32.73 -25.42 -3.61
N LEU A 601 33.88 -25.77 -4.20
CA LEU A 601 33.99 -26.96 -5.04
C LEU A 601 34.45 -28.15 -4.19
N TYR A 602 33.67 -29.21 -4.12
CA TYR A 602 34.11 -30.46 -3.51
C TYR A 602 34.67 -31.38 -4.57
N VAL A 603 35.95 -31.75 -4.43
CA VAL A 603 36.61 -32.74 -5.30
C VAL A 603 36.93 -33.96 -4.46
N ASN A 604 36.27 -35.08 -4.74
CA ASN A 604 36.38 -36.33 -3.99
C ASN A 604 36.15 -36.13 -2.47
N GLY A 605 35.21 -35.24 -2.12
CA GLY A 605 34.85 -34.92 -0.73
C GLY A 605 35.72 -33.86 -0.05
N VAL A 606 36.78 -33.38 -0.70
CA VAL A 606 37.65 -32.31 -0.17
C VAL A 606 37.11 -30.94 -0.62
N PRO A 607 36.84 -29.99 0.31
CA PRO A 607 36.36 -28.65 -0.04
C PRO A 607 37.49 -27.76 -0.58
N TYR A 608 37.21 -27.08 -1.69
CA TYR A 608 38.04 -26.03 -2.27
C TYR A 608 37.18 -24.77 -2.43
N PRO A 609 37.30 -23.78 -1.53
CA PRO A 609 36.60 -22.51 -1.67
C PRO A 609 36.94 -21.86 -3.00
N VAL A 610 35.92 -21.41 -3.74
CA VAL A 610 36.12 -20.64 -4.98
C VAL A 610 36.32 -19.18 -4.59
N ARG A 611 37.38 -18.89 -3.84
CA ARG A 611 37.67 -17.59 -3.24
C ARG A 611 39.17 -17.31 -3.19
N ASN A 612 39.57 -16.05 -3.31
CA ASN A 612 40.97 -15.63 -3.21
C ASN A 612 41.11 -14.29 -2.46
N GLU A 613 41.03 -14.34 -1.13
CA GLU A 613 41.09 -13.18 -0.22
C GLU A 613 42.37 -12.36 -0.40
N THR A 614 43.48 -13.00 -0.76
CA THR A 614 44.79 -12.33 -0.88
C THR A 614 44.97 -11.62 -2.22
N GLY A 615 44.12 -11.92 -3.21
CA GLY A 615 44.29 -11.51 -4.61
C GLY A 615 45.54 -12.09 -5.27
N LYS A 616 46.23 -13.05 -4.63
CA LYS A 616 47.47 -13.66 -5.10
C LYS A 616 47.27 -15.16 -5.26
N GLY A 617 47.83 -15.74 -6.32
CA GLY A 617 47.69 -17.17 -6.59
C GLY A 617 46.29 -17.56 -7.09
N ASN A 618 45.95 -18.83 -6.94
CA ASN A 618 44.69 -19.39 -7.41
C ASN A 618 43.63 -19.44 -6.29
N PRO A 619 42.33 -19.37 -6.64
CA PRO A 619 41.81 -19.13 -7.98
C PRO A 619 41.99 -17.68 -8.46
N THR A 620 42.09 -17.49 -9.77
CA THR A 620 42.07 -16.17 -10.41
C THR A 620 40.70 -15.88 -11.01
N PHE A 621 40.25 -14.63 -10.96
CA PHE A 621 38.91 -14.23 -11.39
C PHE A 621 38.94 -13.30 -12.60
N THR A 622 38.05 -13.54 -13.55
CA THR A 622 37.71 -12.59 -14.62
C THR A 622 36.20 -12.38 -14.65
N GLY A 623 35.76 -11.20 -15.12
CA GLY A 623 34.35 -10.81 -15.16
C GLY A 623 33.99 -10.10 -16.46
N ARG A 624 32.76 -10.33 -16.96
CA ARG A 624 32.20 -9.59 -18.10
C ARG A 624 30.68 -9.49 -18.03
N VAL A 625 30.13 -8.51 -18.75
CA VAL A 625 28.70 -8.44 -19.05
C VAL A 625 28.40 -9.41 -20.20
N VAL A 626 27.38 -10.25 -20.04
CA VAL A 626 26.89 -11.16 -21.08
C VAL A 626 25.73 -10.52 -21.83
N GLU A 627 24.80 -9.92 -21.09
CA GLU A 627 23.59 -9.30 -21.62
C GLU A 627 23.18 -8.11 -20.75
N GLN A 628 22.74 -7.03 -21.38
CA GLN A 628 22.08 -5.91 -20.72
C GLN A 628 21.00 -5.33 -21.63
N THR A 629 19.76 -5.32 -21.14
CA THR A 629 18.63 -4.56 -21.68
C THR A 629 18.12 -3.60 -20.61
N ASN A 630 17.04 -2.85 -20.87
CA ASN A 630 16.41 -2.04 -19.82
C ASN A 630 15.80 -2.88 -18.70
N ASN A 631 15.48 -4.16 -18.95
CA ASN A 631 14.75 -5.01 -18.01
C ASN A 631 15.47 -6.31 -17.60
N GLN A 632 16.66 -6.58 -18.13
CA GLN A 632 17.41 -7.81 -17.86
C GLN A 632 18.91 -7.54 -17.91
N LEU A 633 19.62 -8.09 -16.93
CA LEU A 633 21.07 -8.05 -16.85
C LEU A 633 21.60 -9.46 -16.55
N THR A 634 22.66 -9.86 -17.23
CA THR A 634 23.42 -11.08 -16.95
C THR A 634 24.91 -10.79 -16.99
N LEU A 635 25.61 -11.16 -15.91
CA LEU A 635 27.06 -11.11 -15.83
C LEU A 635 27.65 -12.53 -15.94
N GLU A 636 28.96 -12.63 -16.15
CA GLU A 636 29.71 -13.88 -16.06
C GLU A 636 31.00 -13.65 -15.29
N PHE A 637 31.24 -14.46 -14.27
CA PHE A 637 32.48 -14.54 -13.51
C PHE A 637 33.13 -15.90 -13.75
N VAL A 638 34.41 -15.91 -14.10
CA VAL A 638 35.17 -17.14 -14.35
C VAL A 638 36.29 -17.24 -13.33
N ALA A 639 36.28 -18.31 -12.53
CA ALA A 639 37.31 -18.67 -11.58
C ALA A 639 38.15 -19.82 -12.14
N GLU A 640 39.43 -19.58 -12.38
CA GLU A 640 40.37 -20.58 -12.89
C GLU A 640 41.33 -21.03 -11.78
N GLY A 641 41.78 -22.29 -11.84
CA GLY A 641 42.73 -22.82 -10.85
C GLY A 641 42.08 -23.34 -9.56
N VAL A 642 40.79 -23.66 -9.58
CA VAL A 642 40.05 -24.17 -8.41
C VAL A 642 40.31 -25.67 -8.25
N GLY A 643 40.58 -26.16 -7.04
CA GLY A 643 40.75 -27.60 -6.80
C GLY A 643 42.22 -28.04 -6.67
N PRO A 644 42.52 -29.35 -6.83
CA PRO A 644 43.87 -29.88 -6.73
C PRO A 644 44.83 -29.24 -7.76
N GLU A 645 46.02 -28.84 -7.34
CA GLU A 645 47.00 -28.12 -8.19
C GLU A 645 47.34 -28.86 -9.51
N ASN A 646 47.37 -30.19 -9.49
CA ASN A 646 47.72 -31.00 -10.65
C ASN A 646 46.57 -31.14 -11.68
N THR A 647 45.33 -30.94 -11.23
CA THR A 647 44.12 -31.13 -12.05
C THR A 647 43.07 -30.09 -11.66
N PRO A 648 43.33 -28.79 -11.90
CA PRO A 648 42.40 -27.74 -11.52
C PRO A 648 41.14 -27.77 -12.39
N CYS A 649 40.09 -27.22 -11.82
CA CYS A 649 38.82 -26.95 -12.44
C CYS A 649 38.68 -25.44 -12.76
N THR A 650 37.78 -25.16 -13.69
CA THR A 650 37.27 -23.82 -13.97
C THR A 650 35.82 -23.76 -13.54
N VAL A 651 35.47 -22.78 -12.71
CA VAL A 651 34.10 -22.54 -12.26
C VAL A 651 33.60 -21.27 -12.94
N ARG A 652 32.47 -21.36 -13.64
CA ARG A 652 31.78 -20.20 -14.24
C ARG A 652 30.51 -19.94 -13.48
N LEU A 653 30.31 -18.69 -13.07
CA LEU A 653 29.13 -18.19 -12.38
C LEU A 653 28.47 -17.13 -13.25
N ARG A 654 27.18 -17.29 -13.54
CA ARG A 654 26.41 -16.32 -14.32
C ARG A 654 25.22 -15.83 -13.50
N PRO A 655 25.39 -14.75 -12.72
CA PRO A 655 24.26 -14.11 -12.07
C PRO A 655 23.43 -13.31 -13.09
N SER A 656 22.12 -13.42 -12.94
CA SER A 656 21.11 -12.71 -13.74
C SER A 656 20.09 -12.06 -12.82
N ILE A 657 19.61 -10.88 -13.21
CA ILE A 657 18.55 -10.15 -12.50
C ILE A 657 17.65 -9.41 -13.51
N GLY A 658 16.34 -9.46 -13.29
CA GLY A 658 15.32 -8.75 -14.06
C GLY A 658 14.80 -7.51 -13.35
N ALA A 659 14.10 -6.66 -14.10
CA ALA A 659 13.39 -5.50 -13.56
C ALA A 659 12.36 -5.93 -12.50
N GLY A 660 12.37 -5.28 -11.35
CA GLY A 660 11.50 -5.59 -10.22
C GLY A 660 11.89 -6.83 -9.40
N ASP A 661 12.88 -7.62 -9.80
CA ASP A 661 13.30 -8.80 -9.05
C ASP A 661 13.94 -8.40 -7.70
N LEU A 662 13.58 -9.13 -6.63
CA LEU A 662 14.19 -9.03 -5.30
C LEU A 662 15.32 -10.05 -5.06
N TYR A 663 15.57 -10.93 -6.02
CA TYR A 663 16.55 -12.01 -5.97
C TYR A 663 17.43 -11.97 -7.22
N SER A 664 18.55 -12.70 -7.20
CA SER A 664 19.36 -12.96 -8.39
C SER A 664 19.49 -14.45 -8.62
N SER A 665 19.27 -14.90 -9.86
CA SER A 665 19.51 -16.28 -10.28
C SER A 665 20.98 -16.44 -10.63
N VAL A 666 21.65 -17.49 -10.16
CA VAL A 666 23.05 -17.78 -10.43
C VAL A 666 23.17 -19.15 -11.09
N GLU A 667 23.60 -19.17 -12.34
CA GLU A 667 23.97 -20.40 -13.04
C GLU A 667 25.47 -20.70 -12.79
N ALA A 668 25.75 -21.85 -12.18
CA ALA A 668 27.09 -22.34 -11.91
C ALA A 668 27.44 -23.53 -12.81
N THR A 669 28.54 -23.46 -13.54
CA THR A 669 29.08 -24.56 -14.36
C THR A 669 30.52 -24.85 -13.98
N VAL A 670 30.86 -26.13 -13.84
CA VAL A 670 32.22 -26.59 -13.53
C VAL A 670 32.77 -27.38 -14.69
N ASP A 671 33.97 -27.02 -15.15
CA ASP A 671 34.74 -27.77 -16.15
C ASP A 671 36.14 -28.12 -15.62
N GLY A 672 36.87 -29.01 -16.30
CA GLY A 672 38.22 -29.42 -15.90
C GLY A 672 38.25 -30.56 -14.87
N GLY A 673 39.33 -30.66 -14.10
CA GLY A 673 39.55 -31.75 -13.13
C GLY A 673 39.94 -33.09 -13.75
N ALA A 674 40.36 -34.06 -12.93
CA ALA A 674 40.79 -35.37 -13.42
C ALA A 674 39.59 -36.21 -13.92
N PRO A 675 39.79 -37.10 -14.90
CA PRO A 675 38.78 -38.10 -15.26
C PRO A 675 38.46 -39.01 -14.06
N GLY A 676 37.18 -39.12 -13.72
CA GLY A 676 36.70 -39.96 -12.61
C GLY A 676 36.57 -39.24 -11.25
N ASP A 677 37.02 -37.99 -11.13
CA ASP A 677 36.77 -37.19 -9.92
C ASP A 677 35.27 -37.02 -9.69
N LYS A 678 34.84 -37.25 -8.44
CA LYS A 678 33.50 -36.88 -7.98
C LYS A 678 33.49 -35.39 -7.67
N ILE A 679 32.65 -34.64 -8.40
CA ILE A 679 32.50 -33.19 -8.25
C ILE A 679 31.14 -32.89 -7.61
N GLU A 680 31.13 -32.06 -6.57
CA GLU A 680 29.91 -31.55 -5.94
C GLU A 680 30.05 -30.05 -5.72
N LEU A 681 28.93 -29.32 -5.77
CA LEU A 681 28.91 -27.87 -5.64
C LEU A 681 28.30 -27.50 -4.29
N GLY A 682 29.09 -26.90 -3.40
CA GLY A 682 28.60 -26.25 -2.20
C GLY A 682 28.22 -24.80 -2.49
N ILE A 683 27.10 -24.35 -1.95
CA ILE A 683 26.67 -22.95 -1.95
C ILE A 683 26.62 -22.51 -0.49
N GLY A 684 27.36 -21.45 -0.15
CA GLY A 684 27.51 -20.98 1.22
C GLY A 684 26.62 -19.79 1.57
N LEU A 685 26.14 -19.78 2.81
CA LEU A 685 25.42 -18.70 3.49
C LEU A 685 26.21 -18.36 4.76
N VAL A 686 26.71 -17.12 4.86
CA VAL A 686 27.44 -16.67 6.05
C VAL A 686 26.59 -16.78 7.31
N ARG A 687 27.23 -17.17 8.43
CA ARG A 687 26.62 -17.20 9.75
C ARG A 687 26.68 -15.81 10.38
N LEU A 688 25.54 -15.26 10.79
CA LEU A 688 25.50 -13.97 11.51
C LEU A 688 25.84 -14.18 12.99
N PRO A 689 26.36 -13.16 13.69
CA PRO A 689 26.62 -13.23 15.13
C PRO A 689 25.38 -13.59 15.95
N ASP A 690 24.23 -13.07 15.53
CA ASP A 690 22.92 -13.43 16.04
C ASP A 690 22.01 -13.84 14.88
N GLU A 691 21.52 -15.08 14.88
CA GLU A 691 20.65 -15.59 13.82
C GLU A 691 19.69 -16.67 14.29
N THR A 692 18.55 -16.69 13.61
CA THR A 692 17.68 -17.86 13.46
C THR A 692 17.90 -18.44 12.07
N PHE A 693 18.56 -19.59 12.01
CA PHE A 693 18.79 -20.34 10.78
C PHE A 693 17.69 -21.39 10.55
N PHE A 694 17.24 -21.53 9.31
CA PHE A 694 16.30 -22.56 8.90
C PHE A 694 16.71 -23.20 7.57
N SER A 695 16.29 -24.46 7.40
CA SER A 695 16.54 -25.23 6.18
C SER A 695 15.35 -26.10 5.85
N ASP A 696 14.97 -26.15 4.58
CA ASP A 696 13.93 -27.02 4.05
C ASP A 696 14.46 -27.71 2.79
N ARG A 697 14.75 -29.00 2.91
CA ARG A 697 15.25 -29.80 1.80
C ARG A 697 14.23 -29.93 0.67
N ASP A 698 12.95 -30.09 1.01
CA ASP A 698 11.92 -30.45 0.05
C ASP A 698 11.46 -29.21 -0.73
N ALA A 699 11.44 -28.04 -0.06
CA ALA A 699 11.29 -26.74 -0.73
C ALA A 699 12.57 -26.28 -1.45
N GLY A 700 13.73 -26.82 -1.06
CA GLY A 700 15.02 -26.44 -1.63
C GLY A 700 15.53 -25.11 -1.11
N ILE A 701 15.46 -24.87 0.20
CA ILE A 701 15.74 -23.58 0.82
C ILE A 701 16.74 -23.76 1.97
N ILE A 702 17.71 -22.85 2.06
CA ILE A 702 18.34 -22.49 3.33
C ILE A 702 18.21 -20.98 3.52
N GLY A 703 17.95 -20.54 4.75
CA GLY A 703 17.77 -19.13 5.06
C GLY A 703 18.19 -18.79 6.49
N SER A 704 18.44 -17.51 6.69
CA SER A 704 18.81 -16.94 7.98
C SER A 704 18.11 -15.60 8.16
N TRP A 705 17.57 -15.36 9.36
CA TRP A 705 17.12 -14.05 9.82
C TRP A 705 17.97 -13.66 11.02
N GLY A 706 18.59 -12.48 11.02
CA GLY A 706 19.53 -12.17 12.08
C GLY A 706 20.10 -10.75 12.08
N PHE A 707 20.99 -10.51 13.03
CA PHE A 707 21.59 -9.23 13.33
C PHE A 707 23.12 -9.34 13.40
N GLN A 708 23.83 -8.29 12.98
CA GLN A 708 25.29 -8.26 12.99
C GLN A 708 25.88 -6.92 13.45
N ASP A 709 25.20 -5.80 13.17
CA ASP A 709 25.67 -4.45 13.45
C ASP A 709 24.45 -3.51 13.61
N PRO A 710 24.39 -2.65 14.64
CA PRO A 710 23.27 -1.72 14.85
C PRO A 710 23.03 -0.70 13.73
N GLU A 711 24.06 -0.32 12.96
CA GLU A 711 23.92 0.56 11.79
C GLU A 711 23.22 -0.17 10.62
N ILE A 712 23.38 -1.50 10.54
CA ILE A 712 22.60 -2.34 9.63
C ILE A 712 21.24 -2.62 10.28
N GLY A 713 21.15 -3.34 11.39
CA GLY A 713 19.90 -3.87 11.93
C GLY A 713 19.61 -5.30 11.44
N TRP A 714 18.35 -5.73 11.55
CA TRP A 714 17.90 -7.08 11.18
C TRP A 714 17.89 -7.31 9.66
N ILE A 715 18.52 -8.39 9.21
CA ILE A 715 18.61 -8.77 7.80
C ILE A 715 18.16 -10.22 7.59
N GLY A 716 17.61 -10.46 6.40
CA GLY A 716 17.29 -11.78 5.89
C GLY A 716 18.26 -12.19 4.79
N MET A 717 18.70 -13.43 4.80
CA MET A 717 19.45 -14.04 3.70
C MET A 717 18.83 -15.37 3.31
N GLY A 718 18.82 -15.68 2.03
CA GLY A 718 18.23 -16.91 1.52
C GLY A 718 18.90 -17.44 0.27
N ILE A 719 19.01 -18.76 0.19
CA ILE A 719 19.40 -19.50 -1.00
C ILE A 719 18.29 -20.48 -1.36
N MET A 720 17.76 -20.36 -2.58
CA MET A 720 16.84 -21.36 -3.14
C MET A 720 17.57 -22.20 -4.18
N PHE A 721 17.55 -23.52 -4.01
CA PHE A 721 18.31 -24.49 -4.79
C PHE A 721 17.41 -25.62 -5.31
N PRO A 722 17.80 -26.31 -6.39
CA PRO A 722 17.02 -27.41 -6.97
C PRO A 722 16.98 -28.63 -6.00
N PRO A 723 15.81 -29.00 -5.45
CA PRO A 723 15.71 -30.07 -4.46
C PRO A 723 16.16 -31.44 -4.98
N ASP A 724 15.97 -31.71 -6.28
CA ASP A 724 16.36 -32.95 -6.95
C ASP A 724 17.88 -33.13 -7.04
N ARG A 725 18.64 -32.05 -6.86
CA ARG A 725 20.11 -32.05 -6.84
C ARG A 725 20.68 -32.11 -5.42
N PHE A 726 19.87 -32.01 -4.38
CA PHE A 726 20.35 -31.97 -3.00
C PHE A 726 21.13 -33.24 -2.63
N LEU A 727 22.32 -33.07 -2.04
CA LEU A 727 23.12 -34.16 -1.49
C LEU A 727 23.18 -34.12 0.04
N ARG A 728 23.55 -32.98 0.63
CA ARG A 728 23.67 -32.80 2.08
C ARG A 728 23.72 -31.32 2.46
N PHE A 729 23.44 -31.03 3.71
CA PHE A 729 23.94 -29.81 4.36
C PHE A 729 25.35 -30.06 4.89
N ASP A 730 26.20 -29.04 4.78
CA ASP A 730 27.54 -28.99 5.36
C ASP A 730 27.63 -27.76 6.24
N ASP A 731 27.50 -27.95 7.55
CA ASP A 731 27.50 -26.86 8.52
C ASP A 731 28.92 -26.60 9.03
N GLN A 732 29.36 -25.34 8.98
CA GLN A 732 30.68 -24.89 9.42
C GLN A 732 30.55 -23.78 10.45
N PRO A 733 31.59 -23.52 11.27
CA PRO A 733 31.51 -22.51 12.31
C PRO A 733 31.16 -21.10 11.80
N GLU A 734 31.58 -20.75 10.58
CA GLU A 734 31.38 -19.42 10.01
C GLU A 734 30.34 -19.34 8.87
N GLU A 735 29.89 -20.47 8.31
CA GLU A 735 28.93 -20.48 7.20
C GLU A 735 28.13 -21.79 7.13
N HIS A 736 26.84 -21.69 6.80
CA HIS A 736 25.99 -22.81 6.44
C HIS A 736 26.16 -23.13 4.95
N ARG A 737 26.20 -24.40 4.56
CA ARG A 737 26.32 -24.76 3.15
C ARG A 737 25.30 -25.81 2.74
N VAL A 738 24.74 -25.65 1.55
CA VAL A 738 24.02 -26.72 0.85
C VAL A 738 24.94 -27.29 -0.23
N VAL A 739 25.07 -28.62 -0.27
CA VAL A 739 25.87 -29.33 -1.27
C VAL A 739 24.96 -30.02 -2.27
N LEU A 740 25.18 -29.72 -3.55
CA LEU A 740 24.39 -30.18 -4.68
C LEU A 740 25.19 -31.12 -5.60
N GLU A 741 24.48 -32.04 -6.27
CA GLU A 741 25.00 -32.84 -7.35
C GLU A 741 25.42 -31.92 -8.50
N CYS A 742 26.70 -32.00 -8.89
CA CYS A 742 27.26 -31.23 -10.00
C CYS A 742 27.85 -32.18 -11.04
N LYS A 743 27.49 -31.99 -12.31
CA LYS A 743 28.07 -32.74 -13.44
C LYS A 743 28.89 -31.78 -14.29
N LYS A 744 30.09 -32.20 -14.70
CA LYS A 744 30.99 -31.36 -15.50
C LYS A 744 30.29 -30.87 -16.77
N GLY A 745 30.40 -29.57 -17.06
CA GLY A 745 29.76 -28.91 -18.19
C GLY A 745 28.24 -28.80 -18.13
N VAL A 746 27.58 -29.29 -17.06
CA VAL A 746 26.13 -29.17 -16.87
C VAL A 746 25.86 -28.07 -15.85
N PRO A 747 25.08 -27.03 -16.19
CA PRO A 747 24.77 -25.96 -15.27
C PRO A 747 23.92 -26.43 -14.09
N VAL A 748 24.18 -25.84 -12.92
CA VAL A 748 23.33 -25.88 -11.73
C VAL A 748 22.89 -24.46 -11.44
N THR A 749 21.58 -24.21 -11.42
CA THR A 749 21.02 -22.89 -11.17
C THR A 749 20.43 -22.83 -9.77
N TYR A 750 20.81 -21.82 -8.99
CA TYR A 750 20.23 -21.50 -7.69
C TYR A 750 19.90 -20.00 -7.66
N GLN A 751 19.22 -19.55 -6.61
CA GLN A 751 18.88 -18.14 -6.41
C GLN A 751 19.44 -17.67 -5.09
N ILE A 752 19.81 -16.39 -5.05
CA ILE A 752 20.22 -15.68 -3.84
C ILE A 752 19.24 -14.55 -3.60
N ARG A 753 18.89 -14.34 -2.32
CA ARG A 753 18.03 -13.25 -1.89
C ARG A 753 18.59 -12.63 -0.62
N GLY A 754 18.55 -11.31 -0.57
CA GLY A 754 18.79 -10.55 0.64
C GLY A 754 17.53 -9.77 0.99
N ASP A 755 17.35 -9.51 2.27
CA ASP A 755 16.37 -8.56 2.77
C ASP A 755 16.96 -7.78 3.95
N TRP A 756 16.39 -6.61 4.21
CA TRP A 756 16.78 -5.77 5.31
C TRP A 756 15.56 -5.03 5.85
N LEU A 757 15.29 -5.21 7.14
CA LEU A 757 14.12 -4.65 7.80
C LEU A 757 14.01 -3.13 7.60
N ARG A 758 15.10 -2.35 7.73
CA ARG A 758 15.03 -0.89 7.52
C ARG A 758 14.76 -0.50 6.06
N GLY A 759 14.91 -1.43 5.13
CA GLY A 759 14.56 -1.29 3.72
C GLY A 759 13.07 -1.43 3.43
N HIS A 760 12.26 -1.92 4.37
CA HIS A 760 10.80 -2.03 4.23
C HIS A 760 10.12 -0.69 4.48
N GLN A 761 9.10 -0.37 3.67
CA GLN A 761 8.31 0.85 3.88
C GLN A 761 7.59 0.78 5.22
N PHE A 762 7.07 -0.42 5.50
CA PHE A 762 6.36 -0.82 6.70
C PHE A 762 7.19 -1.88 7.43
N PRO A 763 8.24 -1.48 8.17
CA PRO A 763 9.20 -2.39 8.78
C PRO A 763 8.68 -2.91 10.12
N CYS A 764 7.47 -3.48 10.11
CA CYS A 764 6.75 -3.87 11.31
C CYS A 764 7.18 -5.29 11.70
N CYS A 765 7.99 -5.34 12.76
CA CYS A 765 8.48 -6.51 13.51
C CYS A 765 8.52 -7.88 12.79
N PRO A 766 9.12 -8.05 11.60
CA PRO A 766 9.10 -9.35 10.96
C PRO A 766 9.96 -10.33 11.73
N SER A 767 9.42 -11.53 11.86
CA SER A 767 10.01 -12.69 12.51
C SER A 767 10.88 -13.49 11.54
N ALA A 768 11.60 -14.47 12.08
CA ALA A 768 12.29 -15.44 11.24
C ALA A 768 11.31 -16.29 10.41
N GLN A 769 10.08 -16.50 10.90
CA GLN A 769 9.04 -17.26 10.23
C GLN A 769 8.50 -16.49 9.02
N ASP A 770 8.25 -15.19 9.14
CA ASP A 770 7.87 -14.33 8.01
C ASP A 770 8.90 -14.40 6.89
N TRP A 771 10.19 -14.33 7.25
CA TRP A 771 11.27 -14.46 6.28
C TRP A 771 11.27 -15.83 5.58
N PHE A 772 10.99 -16.91 6.32
CA PHE A 772 10.89 -18.24 5.74
C PHE A 772 9.73 -18.35 4.74
N ASP A 773 8.57 -17.79 5.07
CA ASP A 773 7.39 -17.80 4.20
C ASP A 773 7.59 -16.94 2.96
N ILE A 774 8.30 -15.81 3.08
CA ILE A 774 8.77 -15.00 1.96
C ILE A 774 9.68 -15.81 1.01
N LEU A 775 10.56 -16.67 1.53
CA LEU A 775 11.42 -17.53 0.70
C LEU A 775 10.62 -18.67 0.03
N LYS A 776 9.63 -19.24 0.73
CA LYS A 776 8.75 -20.29 0.18
C LYS A 776 7.84 -19.79 -0.94
N ASN A 777 7.18 -18.65 -0.75
CA ASN A 777 6.25 -18.09 -1.74
C ASN A 777 6.95 -17.80 -3.08
N ASN A 778 8.22 -17.37 -3.03
CA ASN A 778 9.03 -17.19 -4.23
C ASN A 778 9.43 -18.51 -4.92
N SER A 779 9.52 -19.62 -4.17
CA SER A 779 9.85 -20.94 -4.72
C SER A 779 8.66 -21.58 -5.45
N ASP A 780 7.43 -21.34 -4.99
CA ASP A 780 6.22 -21.96 -5.54
C ASP A 780 5.61 -21.21 -6.73
N GLN A 781 5.88 -19.91 -6.92
CA GLN A 781 5.46 -19.14 -8.11
C GLN A 781 6.07 -19.65 -9.44
N LYS A 782 6.93 -20.68 -9.41
CA LYS A 782 7.64 -21.21 -10.59
C LYS A 782 7.65 -22.74 -10.73
N LYS A 783 6.84 -23.47 -9.95
CA LYS A 783 6.37 -24.82 -10.37
C LYS A 783 5.24 -24.66 -11.37
#